data_AF-A0A2E7DMS5-F1
#
_entry.id   AF-A0A2E7DMS5-F1
#
_cell.length_a   1.000
_cell.length_b   1.000
_cell.length_c   1.000
_cell.angle_alpha   90.00
_cell.angle_beta   90.00
_cell.angle_gamma   90.00
#
_symmetry.space_group_name_H-M   'P 1'
#
loop_
_entity.id
_entity.type
_entity.pdbx_description
1 polymer ?
#
loop_
_entity_poly.entity_id
_entity_poly.type
_entity_poly.pdbx_seq_one_letter_code
_entity_poly.pdbx_strand_id
1 'polypeptide(L)'
;MLLSCSDNRSGTPDSGELEGIIDYPDAEISDVPIIDTQEPDSGIDDNLPSVEYRLRCWQRQYFFCTPDGGILPDAGDESLYRQEMTIDICDENGDPCTPEGPNDPNCQWTIIWQGICEDWLECNPEEHLVHEDVLCQIIDEITEETTNGLQDWYCEKGQLKPGPCVPCDPEICDSIDNDCNGIVDDLPVRDCENDCGPGDLICVEGVDMCFGPEPQEEICDYIDNDCDGDVDEGQLNACNTCGPVPEDICDGIDNDCDGTIDLTALGEPLVDVCETACGFGQDVCIEGIWSCNAPQPEIEICDNIDNDCNGLIDDGIDCQCPPELIGALLPCMGEPLVCGQGFQTCECVDPLCAQTQYTPCVALCVYFPTPGVECDPTGGQILPEVCNNWDDDCNTLIDDEIPPQGCYTGPPGTMGVGICVPGEQTCILGEWGSVSEDGTFFANICAGEQVPLEEELCNNQDDDCDGLEPEELEPTDVLFIIDTSGSMDMEINAVFSALNQFAAFYSDAEVIQWGLIIGPTGNSFGTERLELKHQLSSFQNFIANPFVMNPHDYSTSSEMLLDALYLSLSNLVPQGVPLEQLVWEGGVSSTPSLENFQINWREDTNKVIIMFSDEEAQSFADPEITANHINLLTNEIDDLFIYTFSPDQANVKDTWTPLIVGGAWHELTTLPIVMFEKLMEIIEESACGGL
;
A
#
# COMPACT_ATOMS: atom_id res chain seq x y z
N MET A 1 46.07 23.73 -74.12
CA MET A 1 45.91 22.96 -72.88
C MET A 1 44.42 22.95 -72.59
N LEU A 2 43.74 21.83 -72.86
CA LEU A 2 42.29 21.68 -72.63
C LEU A 2 42.13 21.19 -71.20
N LEU A 3 41.47 21.97 -70.34
CA LEU A 3 41.09 21.58 -68.99
C LEU A 3 39.62 21.15 -69.03
N SER A 4 39.33 19.93 -68.56
CA SER A 4 37.96 19.44 -68.38
C SER A 4 37.58 19.55 -66.90
N CYS A 5 36.29 19.76 -66.63
CA CYS A 5 35.75 19.73 -65.27
C CYS A 5 35.25 18.31 -64.96
N SER A 6 35.74 17.70 -63.88
CA SER A 6 35.00 16.63 -63.20
C SER A 6 34.33 17.21 -61.96
N ASP A 7 33.00 17.14 -61.89
CA ASP A 7 32.28 17.20 -60.63
C ASP A 7 32.53 15.89 -59.88
N ASN A 8 33.32 15.96 -58.81
CA ASN A 8 33.39 14.88 -57.83
C ASN A 8 33.38 15.47 -56.42
N ARG A 9 32.19 15.91 -55.97
CA ARG A 9 31.89 16.03 -54.54
C ARG A 9 31.40 14.67 -54.03
N SER A 10 32.32 13.86 -53.54
CA SER A 10 32.03 12.86 -52.52
C SER A 10 33.32 12.43 -51.82
N GLY A 11 33.55 12.91 -50.60
CA GLY A 11 34.67 12.48 -49.77
C GLY A 11 34.95 13.43 -48.62
N THR A 12 34.62 13.00 -47.42
CA THR A 12 34.93 13.59 -46.11
C THR A 12 36.40 14.01 -45.94
N PRO A 13 36.71 15.05 -45.13
CA PRO A 13 38.09 15.45 -44.88
C PRO A 13 38.73 14.48 -43.89
N ASP A 14 39.80 13.81 -44.32
CA ASP A 14 40.78 13.28 -43.38
C ASP A 14 42.17 13.77 -43.79
N SER A 15 42.97 14.03 -42.77
CA SER A 15 44.20 14.82 -42.70
C SER A 15 45.26 14.60 -43.79
N GLY A 16 45.98 15.67 -44.13
CA GLY A 16 47.39 15.54 -44.53
C GLY A 16 47.87 16.50 -45.62
N GLU A 17 48.69 17.47 -45.21
CA GLU A 17 49.83 18.04 -45.94
C GLU A 17 49.63 18.68 -47.34
N LEU A 18 49.81 20.00 -47.38
CA LEU A 18 50.19 20.77 -48.55
C LEU A 18 51.46 20.20 -49.23
N GLU A 19 51.31 19.61 -50.42
CA GLU A 19 52.41 19.52 -51.39
C GLU A 19 52.04 20.21 -52.71
N GLY A 20 52.73 21.33 -52.96
CA GLY A 20 53.45 21.58 -54.21
C GLY A 20 52.67 21.59 -55.52
N ILE A 21 52.47 22.79 -56.06
CA ILE A 21 52.38 23.02 -57.51
C ILE A 21 53.62 22.41 -58.17
N ILE A 22 53.45 21.29 -58.89
CA ILE A 22 54.49 20.73 -59.76
C ILE A 22 54.30 21.31 -61.15
N ASP A 23 55.17 22.27 -61.46
CA ASP A 23 55.46 22.76 -62.81
C ASP A 23 56.19 21.65 -63.59
N TYR A 24 55.69 21.26 -64.76
CA TYR A 24 56.46 20.48 -65.75
C TYR A 24 56.51 21.26 -67.08
N PRO A 25 57.71 21.63 -67.54
CA PRO A 25 57.91 22.36 -68.79
C PRO A 25 57.95 21.41 -69.99
N ASP A 26 57.67 22.00 -71.16
CA ASP A 26 57.95 21.48 -72.49
C ASP A 26 57.12 20.27 -72.97
N ALA A 27 55.99 20.56 -73.62
CA ALA A 27 55.49 19.75 -74.72
C ALA A 27 55.29 20.65 -75.95
N GLU A 28 56.17 20.49 -76.94
CA GLU A 28 56.12 21.17 -78.23
C GLU A 28 54.80 20.89 -78.95
N ILE A 29 54.16 21.96 -79.41
CA ILE A 29 52.96 21.95 -80.26
C ILE A 29 53.34 21.34 -81.61
N SER A 30 52.84 20.15 -81.90
CA SER A 30 52.85 19.60 -83.27
C SER A 30 51.45 19.68 -83.87
N ASP A 31 51.35 20.34 -85.01
CA ASP A 31 50.14 20.57 -85.81
C ASP A 31 49.27 19.31 -85.96
N VAL A 32 48.02 19.37 -85.46
CA VAL A 32 46.98 18.36 -85.73
C VAL A 32 46.14 18.85 -86.93
N PRO A 33 45.91 18.02 -87.97
CA PRO A 33 45.18 18.44 -89.15
C PRO A 33 43.68 18.50 -88.87
N ILE A 34 43.08 19.68 -89.07
CA ILE A 34 41.63 19.90 -88.99
C ILE A 34 41.01 19.48 -90.33
N ILE A 35 40.03 18.58 -90.29
CA ILE A 35 39.14 18.31 -91.43
C ILE A 35 37.88 19.16 -91.23
N ASP A 36 37.77 20.24 -91.99
CA ASP A 36 36.63 21.14 -91.99
C ASP A 36 35.39 20.45 -92.58
N THR A 37 34.30 20.38 -91.82
CA THR A 37 32.99 19.92 -92.30
C THR A 37 31.95 20.99 -92.00
N GLN A 38 31.83 21.96 -92.92
CA GLN A 38 30.63 22.77 -93.04
C GLN A 38 29.41 21.88 -93.34
N GLU A 39 28.26 22.28 -92.76
CA GLU A 39 26.96 21.61 -92.80
C GLU A 39 26.46 21.13 -94.19
N PRO A 40 25.51 20.18 -94.21
CA PRO A 40 25.42 19.18 -95.27
C PRO A 40 24.64 19.68 -96.48
N ASP A 41 25.35 19.93 -97.58
CA ASP A 41 24.73 19.94 -98.91
C ASP A 41 24.92 18.56 -99.56
N SER A 42 23.79 17.85 -99.68
CA SER A 42 23.55 16.61 -100.41
C SER A 42 24.73 16.01 -101.20
N GLY A 43 25.51 15.16 -100.55
CA GLY A 43 26.50 14.29 -101.17
C GLY A 43 26.92 13.22 -100.18
N ILE A 44 26.66 11.95 -100.48
CA ILE A 44 27.13 10.83 -99.67
C ILE A 44 28.66 10.81 -99.78
N ASP A 45 29.34 11.23 -98.72
CA ASP A 45 30.78 11.07 -98.57
C ASP A 45 31.07 9.63 -98.11
N ASP A 46 31.61 8.83 -99.03
CA ASP A 46 31.89 7.39 -98.87
C ASP A 46 33.09 7.08 -97.93
N ASN A 47 33.54 8.03 -97.10
CA ASN A 47 34.65 7.85 -96.16
C ASN A 47 34.28 7.97 -94.66
N LEU A 48 33.00 8.08 -94.32
CA LEU A 48 32.58 8.15 -92.90
C LEU A 48 32.34 6.75 -92.29
N PRO A 49 32.79 6.48 -91.05
CA PRO A 49 32.58 5.20 -90.37
C PRO A 49 31.07 4.87 -90.20
N SER A 50 30.74 3.61 -89.92
CA SER A 50 29.34 3.18 -89.81
C SER A 50 28.56 3.99 -88.77
N VAL A 51 27.24 4.15 -88.97
CA VAL A 51 26.39 4.92 -88.03
C VAL A 51 26.46 4.33 -86.61
N GLU A 52 26.58 3.00 -86.50
CA GLU A 52 26.70 2.28 -85.23
C GLU A 52 28.04 2.56 -84.52
N TYR A 53 29.12 2.74 -85.29
CA TYR A 53 30.41 3.18 -84.75
C TYR A 53 30.31 4.60 -84.19
N ARG A 54 29.73 5.54 -84.94
CA ARG A 54 29.60 6.95 -84.51
C ARG A 54 28.79 7.09 -83.22
N LEU A 55 27.70 6.35 -83.07
CA LEU A 55 26.88 6.41 -81.85
C LEU A 55 27.57 5.84 -80.61
N ARG A 56 28.55 4.94 -80.78
CA ARG A 56 29.32 4.34 -79.69
C ARG A 56 30.59 5.10 -79.35
N CYS A 57 31.25 5.62 -80.38
CA CYS A 57 32.63 6.09 -80.31
C CYS A 57 32.71 7.61 -80.29
N TRP A 58 31.70 8.32 -80.78
CA TRP A 58 31.71 9.78 -80.79
C TRP A 58 31.02 10.32 -79.55
N GLN A 59 31.78 10.95 -78.68
CA GLN A 59 31.25 11.67 -77.53
C GLN A 59 31.32 13.16 -77.75
N ARG A 60 30.24 13.85 -77.41
CA ARG A 60 30.21 15.31 -77.37
C ARG A 60 30.57 15.76 -75.98
N GLN A 61 31.57 16.64 -75.90
CA GLN A 61 32.02 17.25 -74.66
C GLN A 61 32.18 18.75 -74.84
N TYR A 62 32.08 19.47 -73.74
CA TYR A 62 32.30 20.92 -73.72
C TYR A 62 33.65 21.18 -73.08
N PHE A 63 34.45 22.00 -73.75
CA PHE A 63 35.73 22.48 -73.24
C PHE A 63 35.75 23.99 -73.18
N PHE A 64 36.49 24.55 -72.23
CA PHE A 64 36.70 26.00 -72.19
C PHE A 64 37.60 26.44 -73.36
N CYS A 65 37.23 27.53 -74.00
CA CYS A 65 37.91 28.08 -75.16
C CYS A 65 38.08 29.60 -75.03
N THR A 66 38.90 30.20 -75.90
CA THR A 66 39.00 31.65 -76.07
C THR A 66 38.56 32.01 -77.49
N PRO A 67 37.87 33.16 -77.71
CA PRO A 67 37.34 33.53 -79.02
C PRO A 67 38.40 33.61 -80.13
N ASP A 68 39.65 33.92 -79.76
CA ASP A 68 40.78 34.11 -80.68
C ASP A 68 41.73 32.90 -80.75
N GLY A 69 41.44 31.78 -80.07
CA GLY A 69 42.29 30.58 -80.07
C GLY A 69 43.69 30.79 -79.46
N GLY A 70 43.88 31.86 -78.68
CA GLY A 70 45.14 32.24 -78.03
C GLY A 70 45.32 31.66 -76.61
N ILE A 71 46.57 31.70 -76.14
CA ILE A 71 46.99 31.25 -74.80
C ILE A 71 46.45 32.21 -73.73
N LEU A 72 45.51 31.72 -72.91
CA LEU A 72 44.92 32.32 -71.70
C LEU A 72 44.19 33.67 -71.93
N PRO A 73 43.01 33.88 -71.31
CA PRO A 73 42.33 35.17 -71.40
C PRO A 73 43.23 36.27 -70.82
N ASP A 74 43.35 37.38 -71.56
CA ASP A 74 43.92 38.63 -71.04
C ASP A 74 43.23 38.96 -69.71
N ALA A 75 43.98 39.43 -68.72
CA ALA A 75 43.57 39.61 -67.32
C ALA A 75 42.50 40.72 -67.09
N GLY A 76 41.58 40.93 -68.03
CA GLY A 76 40.47 41.85 -67.95
C GLY A 76 39.24 41.45 -68.76
N ASP A 77 39.19 40.27 -69.38
CA ASP A 77 37.98 39.73 -69.99
C ASP A 77 37.48 38.54 -69.17
N GLU A 78 36.46 38.78 -68.34
CA GLU A 78 35.95 37.79 -67.38
C GLU A 78 35.02 36.75 -68.04
N SER A 79 34.61 36.91 -69.29
CA SER A 79 33.68 35.99 -69.97
C SER A 79 34.25 34.58 -70.12
N LEU A 80 33.53 33.59 -69.59
CA LEU A 80 33.79 32.16 -69.83
C LEU A 80 33.15 31.75 -71.16
N TYR A 81 33.96 31.18 -72.04
CA TYR A 81 33.46 30.62 -73.30
C TYR A 81 33.63 29.11 -73.29
N ARG A 82 32.64 28.42 -73.84
CA ARG A 82 32.72 26.96 -74.04
C ARG A 82 32.59 26.64 -75.52
N GLN A 83 33.25 25.56 -75.91
CA GLN A 83 33.21 25.02 -77.26
C GLN A 83 32.79 23.57 -77.18
N GLU A 84 31.77 23.22 -77.96
CA GLU A 84 31.40 21.82 -78.14
C GLU A 84 32.43 21.15 -79.05
N MET A 85 33.00 20.04 -78.58
CA MET A 85 33.89 19.19 -79.36
C MET A 85 33.31 17.78 -79.41
N THR A 86 33.33 17.18 -80.60
CA THR A 86 33.06 15.75 -80.77
C THR A 86 34.39 15.03 -80.90
N ILE A 87 34.65 14.12 -79.97
CA ILE A 87 35.87 13.32 -79.91
C ILE A 87 35.59 11.86 -80.21
N ASP A 88 36.53 11.18 -80.86
CA ASP A 88 36.53 9.73 -81.03
C ASP A 88 37.25 9.09 -79.85
N ILE A 89 36.55 8.24 -79.09
CA ILE A 89 37.07 7.56 -77.88
C ILE A 89 37.21 6.04 -78.08
N CYS A 90 37.18 5.55 -79.32
CA CYS A 90 37.37 4.13 -79.61
C CYS A 90 38.79 3.81 -80.07
N ASP A 91 39.25 2.60 -79.73
CA ASP A 91 40.54 2.08 -80.19
C ASP A 91 40.49 1.56 -81.64
N GLU A 92 41.62 1.06 -82.16
CA GLU A 92 41.72 0.49 -83.52
C GLU A 92 40.80 -0.73 -83.75
N ASN A 93 40.31 -1.37 -82.69
CA ASN A 93 39.36 -2.49 -82.74
C ASN A 93 37.90 -2.03 -82.70
N GLY A 94 37.67 -0.74 -82.46
CA GLY A 94 36.37 -0.08 -82.42
C GLY A 94 35.64 -0.18 -81.09
N ASP A 95 36.33 -0.56 -80.00
CA ASP A 95 35.76 -0.63 -78.67
C ASP A 95 36.09 0.65 -77.88
N PRO A 96 35.10 1.26 -77.16
CA PRO A 96 35.29 2.50 -76.45
C PRO A 96 36.12 2.31 -75.17
N CYS A 97 37.10 3.18 -74.96
CA CYS A 97 37.88 3.22 -73.71
C CYS A 97 37.13 3.99 -72.61
N THR A 98 36.30 3.25 -71.86
CA THR A 98 36.01 3.42 -70.41
C THR A 98 35.31 4.72 -69.91
N PRO A 99 34.77 4.75 -68.65
CA PRO A 99 33.57 5.51 -68.26
C PRO A 99 33.75 7.01 -67.96
N GLU A 100 34.98 7.53 -67.91
CA GLU A 100 35.27 8.93 -67.51
C GLU A 100 35.58 9.84 -68.71
N GLY A 101 35.42 9.33 -69.94
CA GLY A 101 35.63 10.09 -71.17
C GLY A 101 37.12 10.41 -71.44
N PRO A 102 37.46 11.56 -72.04
CA PRO A 102 38.80 11.93 -72.50
C PRO A 102 39.84 12.10 -71.38
N ASN A 103 39.43 12.06 -70.11
CA ASN A 103 40.32 12.10 -68.96
C ASN A 103 40.84 10.72 -68.55
N ASP A 104 40.31 9.64 -69.14
CA ASP A 104 40.84 8.31 -68.88
C ASP A 104 42.28 8.21 -69.40
N PRO A 105 43.28 7.97 -68.53
CA PRO A 105 44.69 7.90 -68.91
C PRO A 105 45.00 6.81 -69.94
N ASN A 106 44.12 5.82 -70.08
CA ASN A 106 44.28 4.69 -70.99
C ASN A 106 43.59 4.91 -72.34
N CYS A 107 42.92 6.05 -72.54
CA CYS A 107 42.14 6.34 -73.74
C CYS A 107 42.87 7.32 -74.66
N GLN A 108 43.20 6.89 -75.88
CA GLN A 108 43.70 7.77 -76.92
C GLN A 108 42.54 8.27 -77.75
N TRP A 109 42.25 9.58 -77.67
CA TRP A 109 41.15 10.20 -78.40
C TRP A 109 41.63 11.19 -79.46
N THR A 110 40.81 11.39 -80.48
CA THR A 110 41.06 12.37 -81.55
C THR A 110 39.85 13.28 -81.74
N ILE A 111 40.10 14.55 -82.09
CA ILE A 111 39.03 15.53 -82.32
C ILE A 111 38.49 15.32 -83.73
N ILE A 112 37.20 15.02 -83.82
CA ILE A 112 36.50 14.79 -85.08
C ILE A 112 35.85 16.07 -85.56
N TRP A 113 35.27 16.82 -84.62
CA TRP A 113 34.63 18.08 -84.89
C TRP A 113 34.84 19.02 -83.72
N GLN A 114 35.05 20.28 -84.05
CA GLN A 114 35.20 21.37 -83.10
C GLN A 114 34.23 22.46 -83.53
N GLY A 115 33.30 22.79 -82.64
CA GLY A 115 32.31 23.85 -82.84
C GLY A 115 32.93 25.24 -82.76
N ILE A 116 32.11 26.28 -82.82
CA ILE A 116 32.57 27.63 -82.50
C ILE A 116 32.56 27.83 -80.98
N CYS A 117 33.41 28.74 -80.51
CA CYS A 117 33.48 29.12 -79.11
C CYS A 117 32.31 30.06 -78.80
N GLU A 118 31.42 29.69 -77.88
CA GLU A 118 30.22 30.44 -77.52
C GLU A 118 30.26 30.89 -76.06
N ASP A 119 29.70 32.07 -75.80
CA ASP A 119 29.57 32.64 -74.45
C ASP A 119 28.76 31.70 -73.55
N TRP A 120 29.31 31.36 -72.39
CA TRP A 120 28.62 30.56 -71.38
C TRP A 120 28.29 31.42 -70.16
N LEU A 121 27.01 31.40 -69.78
CA LEU A 121 26.50 32.07 -68.59
C LEU A 121 26.26 31.00 -67.51
N GLU A 122 26.85 31.18 -66.34
CA GLU A 122 26.64 30.34 -65.15
C GLU A 122 25.33 30.69 -64.43
N CYS A 123 24.88 31.94 -64.54
CA CYS A 123 23.62 32.44 -63.97
C CYS A 123 22.86 33.33 -64.96
N ASN A 124 21.57 33.51 -64.74
CA ASN A 124 20.75 34.39 -65.57
C ASN A 124 21.12 35.87 -65.32
N PRO A 125 21.58 36.65 -66.33
CA PRO A 125 21.97 38.04 -66.14
C PRO A 125 20.83 38.99 -65.73
N GLU A 126 19.56 38.56 -65.84
CA GLU A 126 18.42 39.33 -65.35
C GLU A 126 18.18 39.17 -63.83
N GLU A 127 18.77 38.15 -63.20
CA GLU A 127 18.64 37.87 -61.76
C GLU A 127 19.90 38.31 -61.03
N HIS A 128 19.84 39.45 -60.33
CA HIS A 128 21.03 40.03 -59.70
C HIS A 128 21.49 39.27 -58.44
N LEU A 129 20.55 38.76 -57.64
CA LEU A 129 20.81 37.91 -56.48
C LEU A 129 20.36 36.48 -56.84
N VAL A 130 21.26 35.51 -56.72
CA VAL A 130 21.03 34.12 -57.17
C VAL A 130 20.84 33.18 -55.98
N HIS A 131 21.69 33.32 -54.96
CA HIS A 131 21.53 32.62 -53.69
C HIS A 131 21.69 33.63 -52.55
N GLU A 132 20.75 33.59 -51.62
CA GLU A 132 20.72 34.43 -50.41
C GLU A 132 21.08 33.53 -49.21
N ASP A 133 21.77 34.10 -48.21
CA ASP A 133 22.11 33.43 -46.95
C ASP A 133 22.81 32.07 -47.11
N VAL A 134 23.83 32.02 -47.98
CA VAL A 134 24.65 30.82 -48.13
C VAL A 134 25.74 30.78 -47.08
N LEU A 135 25.81 29.69 -46.32
CA LEU A 135 26.79 29.52 -45.26
C LEU A 135 28.24 29.60 -45.78
N CYS A 136 29.05 30.44 -45.16
CA CYS A 136 30.46 30.65 -45.43
C CYS A 136 31.28 30.58 -44.14
N GLN A 137 32.58 30.37 -44.28
CA GLN A 137 33.50 30.26 -43.15
C GLN A 137 34.53 31.38 -43.23
N ILE A 138 34.62 32.16 -42.16
CA ILE A 138 35.63 33.20 -41.99
C ILE A 138 36.73 32.60 -41.12
N ILE A 139 37.92 32.50 -41.68
CA ILE A 139 39.12 32.04 -40.97
C ILE A 139 39.89 33.28 -40.53
N ASP A 140 40.03 33.48 -39.22
CA ASP A 140 40.87 34.54 -38.69
C ASP A 140 42.35 34.14 -38.90
N GLU A 141 43.06 34.92 -39.72
CA GLU A 141 44.47 34.65 -40.10
C GLU A 141 45.45 34.70 -38.90
N ILE A 142 45.03 35.22 -37.74
CA ILE A 142 45.88 35.39 -36.55
C ILE A 142 45.58 34.33 -35.50
N THR A 143 44.31 33.99 -35.27
CA THR A 143 43.89 33.04 -34.23
C THR A 143 43.64 31.62 -34.75
N GLU A 144 43.57 31.42 -36.07
CA GLU A 144 43.16 30.17 -36.73
C GLU A 144 41.73 29.70 -36.35
N GLU A 145 40.95 30.56 -35.70
CA GLU A 145 39.55 30.25 -35.37
C GLU A 145 38.67 30.41 -36.61
N THR A 146 37.79 29.42 -36.82
CA THR A 146 36.80 29.43 -37.90
C THR A 146 35.47 29.89 -37.32
N THR A 147 34.95 31.01 -37.82
CA THR A 147 33.61 31.51 -37.48
C THR A 147 32.69 31.30 -38.68
N ASN A 148 31.44 30.91 -38.41
CA ASN A 148 30.43 30.80 -39.45
C ASN A 148 29.89 32.18 -39.79
N GLY A 149 29.57 32.38 -41.06
CA GLY A 149 28.95 33.58 -41.58
C GLY A 149 27.97 33.25 -42.71
N LEU A 150 27.25 34.25 -43.18
CA LEU A 150 26.38 34.17 -44.34
C LEU A 150 26.94 35.06 -45.47
N GLN A 151 26.90 34.56 -46.69
CA GLN A 151 27.24 35.32 -47.89
C GLN A 151 26.17 35.13 -48.97
N ASP A 152 25.84 36.23 -49.63
CA ASP A 152 25.03 36.23 -50.82
C ASP A 152 25.87 35.84 -52.05
N TRP A 153 25.22 35.31 -53.08
CA TRP A 153 25.81 35.09 -54.38
C TRP A 153 25.08 35.93 -55.42
N TYR A 154 25.83 36.81 -56.08
CA TYR A 154 25.31 37.73 -57.09
C TYR A 154 25.62 37.24 -58.50
N CYS A 155 24.70 37.47 -59.44
CA CYS A 155 24.99 37.31 -60.86
C CYS A 155 25.52 38.63 -61.42
N GLU A 156 26.82 38.66 -61.72
CA GLU A 156 27.43 39.78 -62.43
C GLU A 156 27.73 39.37 -63.86
N LYS A 157 26.97 39.92 -64.82
CA LYS A 157 27.16 39.66 -66.27
C LYS A 157 27.18 38.17 -66.64
N GLY A 158 26.36 37.36 -65.94
CA GLY A 158 26.24 35.92 -66.19
C GLY A 158 27.21 35.04 -65.41
N GLN A 159 27.99 35.60 -64.48
CA GLN A 159 28.86 34.84 -63.59
C GLN A 159 28.44 34.96 -62.13
N LEU A 160 28.54 33.84 -61.43
CA LEU A 160 28.26 33.76 -59.99
C LEU A 160 29.46 34.33 -59.22
N LYS A 161 29.25 35.44 -58.51
CA LYS A 161 30.25 36.03 -57.62
C LYS A 161 29.77 36.00 -56.18
N PRO A 162 30.58 35.50 -55.24
CA PRO A 162 30.25 35.59 -53.82
C PRO A 162 30.36 37.04 -53.35
N GLY A 163 29.39 37.44 -52.53
CA GLY A 163 29.39 38.66 -51.74
C GLY A 163 30.33 38.56 -50.54
N PRO A 164 30.44 39.64 -49.74
CA PRO A 164 31.17 39.59 -48.49
C PRO A 164 30.51 38.61 -47.52
N CYS A 165 31.30 37.73 -46.92
CA CYS A 165 30.85 36.86 -45.82
C CYS A 165 30.69 37.70 -44.55
N VAL A 166 29.47 37.79 -44.03
CA VAL A 166 29.15 38.51 -42.79
C VAL A 166 29.13 37.50 -41.64
N PRO A 167 29.88 37.71 -40.55
CA PRO A 167 29.87 36.79 -39.41
C PRO A 167 28.49 36.73 -38.76
N CYS A 168 28.12 35.55 -38.28
CA CYS A 168 26.89 35.36 -37.52
C CYS A 168 27.04 35.94 -36.11
N ASP A 169 25.97 36.56 -35.60
CA ASP A 169 25.92 37.13 -34.27
C ASP A 169 25.29 36.13 -33.28
N PRO A 170 25.48 36.29 -31.96
CA PRO A 170 24.78 35.44 -31.00
C PRO A 170 23.26 35.58 -31.12
N GLU A 171 22.54 34.48 -30.93
CA GLU A 171 21.09 34.45 -31.02
C GLU A 171 20.43 35.47 -30.07
N ILE A 172 19.42 36.18 -30.58
CA ILE A 172 18.58 37.13 -29.84
C ILE A 172 17.11 36.90 -30.23
N CYS A 173 16.18 37.28 -29.36
CA CYS A 173 14.74 37.10 -29.60
C CYS A 173 14.22 38.19 -30.55
N ASP A 174 14.33 37.98 -31.86
CA ASP A 174 13.90 38.93 -32.89
C ASP A 174 13.30 38.30 -34.16
N SER A 175 13.01 37.00 -34.13
CA SER A 175 12.47 36.23 -35.26
C SER A 175 13.41 36.15 -36.47
N ILE A 176 14.70 36.36 -36.25
CA ILE A 176 15.77 36.15 -37.22
C ILE A 176 16.73 35.12 -36.64
N ASP A 177 17.21 34.19 -37.48
CA ASP A 177 18.29 33.28 -37.11
C ASP A 177 19.61 34.05 -37.14
N ASN A 178 20.06 34.55 -35.98
CA ASN A 178 21.22 35.42 -35.87
C ASN A 178 22.51 34.62 -35.80
N ASP A 179 22.47 33.43 -35.18
CA ASP A 179 23.62 32.53 -35.06
C ASP A 179 23.80 31.58 -36.27
N CYS A 180 22.88 31.67 -37.23
CA CYS A 180 22.87 30.99 -38.52
C CYS A 180 22.90 29.47 -38.42
N ASN A 181 22.31 28.90 -37.37
CA ASN A 181 22.28 27.46 -37.15
C ASN A 181 21.10 26.75 -37.86
N GLY A 182 20.20 27.53 -38.50
CA GLY A 182 19.01 27.06 -39.21
C GLY A 182 17.75 27.00 -38.35
N ILE A 183 17.80 27.43 -37.09
CA ILE A 183 16.69 27.47 -36.13
C ILE A 183 16.55 28.90 -35.64
N VAL A 184 15.40 29.51 -35.92
CA VAL A 184 15.08 30.87 -35.46
C VAL A 184 14.76 30.87 -33.97
N ASP A 185 15.35 31.81 -33.22
CA ASP A 185 15.09 32.10 -31.81
C ASP A 185 15.30 30.88 -30.85
N ASP A 186 16.32 30.04 -31.07
CA ASP A 186 16.66 28.89 -30.19
C ASP A 186 17.39 29.31 -28.89
N LEU A 187 16.80 30.28 -28.20
CA LEU A 187 17.32 30.76 -26.93
C LEU A 187 16.98 29.77 -25.79
N PRO A 188 17.94 29.48 -24.89
CA PRO A 188 17.62 28.75 -23.67
C PRO A 188 16.62 29.55 -22.82
N VAL A 189 15.78 28.86 -22.05
CA VAL A 189 14.88 29.50 -21.08
C VAL A 189 15.71 30.34 -20.12
N ARG A 190 15.36 31.62 -19.98
CA ARG A 190 16.02 32.60 -19.10
C ARG A 190 15.10 32.96 -17.95
N ASP A 191 15.65 33.42 -16.83
CA ASP A 191 14.83 33.87 -15.70
C ASP A 191 14.26 35.28 -15.96
N CYS A 192 13.01 35.51 -15.57
CA CYS A 192 12.41 36.84 -15.44
C CYS A 192 11.72 37.00 -14.09
N GLU A 193 11.30 38.22 -13.77
CA GLU A 193 10.56 38.54 -12.55
C GLU A 193 9.41 39.48 -12.93
N ASN A 194 8.19 39.12 -12.57
CA ASN A 194 7.01 39.98 -12.66
C ASN A 194 6.59 40.44 -11.25
N ASP A 195 5.53 41.24 -11.14
CA ASP A 195 5.07 41.80 -9.86
C ASP A 195 4.67 40.71 -8.84
N CYS A 196 4.38 39.48 -9.29
CA CYS A 196 3.99 38.33 -8.47
C CYS A 196 5.14 37.31 -8.22
N GLY A 197 6.35 37.57 -8.73
CA GLY A 197 7.53 36.73 -8.47
C GLY A 197 8.28 36.26 -9.72
N PRO A 198 9.23 35.31 -9.55
CA PRO A 198 10.07 34.84 -10.64
C PRO A 198 9.28 33.95 -11.61
N GLY A 199 9.62 34.03 -12.89
CA GLY A 199 9.02 33.25 -13.96
C GLY A 199 10.02 32.91 -15.06
N ASP A 200 9.54 32.13 -16.03
CA ASP A 200 10.35 31.72 -17.18
C ASP A 200 10.18 32.74 -18.33
N LEU A 201 11.30 33.33 -18.77
CA LEU A 201 11.37 34.20 -19.93
C LEU A 201 11.59 33.35 -21.18
N ILE A 202 10.57 33.28 -22.02
CA ILE A 202 10.56 32.49 -23.25
C ILE A 202 10.35 33.44 -24.44
N CYS A 203 11.14 33.24 -25.49
CA CYS A 203 10.94 33.94 -26.76
C CYS A 203 9.79 33.29 -27.53
N VAL A 204 8.75 34.05 -27.84
CA VAL A 204 7.62 33.61 -28.66
C VAL A 204 7.36 34.65 -29.74
N GLU A 205 7.50 34.25 -31.00
CA GLU A 205 7.31 35.14 -32.17
C GLU A 205 8.16 36.43 -32.10
N GLY A 206 9.42 36.33 -31.66
CA GLY A 206 10.34 37.48 -31.58
C GLY A 206 10.04 38.45 -30.44
N VAL A 207 9.25 38.02 -29.45
CA VAL A 207 8.96 38.79 -28.24
C VAL A 207 9.28 37.96 -27.01
N ASP A 208 10.10 38.54 -26.13
CA ASP A 208 10.37 38.01 -24.80
C ASP A 208 9.09 38.08 -23.95
N MET A 209 8.51 36.92 -23.63
CA MET A 209 7.34 36.80 -22.75
C MET A 209 7.76 36.20 -21.41
N CYS A 210 7.40 36.88 -20.32
CA CYS A 210 7.65 36.40 -18.97
C CYS A 210 6.43 35.62 -18.45
N PHE A 211 6.58 34.31 -18.28
CA PHE A 211 5.58 33.43 -17.68
C PHE A 211 5.84 33.33 -16.17
N GLY A 212 5.47 34.37 -15.43
CA GLY A 212 5.44 34.37 -13.97
C GLY A 212 4.01 34.12 -13.43
N PRO A 213 3.84 34.02 -12.10
CA PRO A 213 2.52 33.87 -11.48
C PRO A 213 1.60 35.04 -11.87
N GLU A 214 0.32 34.76 -12.08
CA GLU A 214 -0.71 35.79 -12.31
C GLU A 214 -1.39 36.15 -10.96
N PRO A 215 -1.80 37.41 -10.77
CA PRO A 215 -2.50 37.83 -9.56
C PRO A 215 -3.85 37.12 -9.42
N GLN A 216 -4.13 36.61 -8.23
CA GLN A 216 -5.35 35.88 -7.87
C GLN A 216 -6.15 36.67 -6.82
N GLU A 217 -7.36 36.22 -6.47
CA GLU A 217 -8.08 36.86 -5.35
C GLU A 217 -7.37 36.53 -4.02
N GLU A 218 -7.29 37.51 -3.12
CA GLU A 218 -6.74 37.31 -1.77
C GLU A 218 -7.46 36.20 -1.02
N ILE A 219 -6.66 35.23 -0.56
CA ILE A 219 -7.07 34.15 0.33
C ILE A 219 -6.19 34.20 1.56
N CYS A 220 -6.74 33.81 2.71
CA CYS A 220 -6.04 33.96 3.98
C CYS A 220 -4.93 32.91 4.16
N ASP A 221 -3.78 33.14 3.54
CA ASP A 221 -2.63 32.24 3.54
C ASP A 221 -1.30 32.94 3.85
N TYR A 222 -1.33 34.21 4.25
CA TYR A 222 -0.15 35.04 4.57
C TYR A 222 0.75 35.31 3.37
N ILE A 223 0.21 35.22 2.17
CA ILE A 223 0.87 35.53 0.91
C ILE A 223 0.05 36.63 0.21
N ASP A 224 0.75 37.57 -0.42
CA ASP A 224 0.17 38.56 -1.32
C ASP A 224 -0.17 37.85 -2.64
N ASN A 225 -1.43 37.41 -2.77
CA ASN A 225 -1.92 36.59 -3.88
C ASN A 225 -2.33 37.45 -5.07
N ASP A 226 -2.78 38.69 -4.82
CA ASP A 226 -3.19 39.65 -5.84
C ASP A 226 -2.08 40.63 -6.25
N CYS A 227 -0.93 40.54 -5.57
CA CYS A 227 0.33 41.22 -5.85
C CYS A 227 0.23 42.74 -5.75
N ASP A 228 -0.63 43.26 -4.88
CA ASP A 228 -0.85 44.71 -4.69
C ASP A 228 0.07 45.34 -3.63
N GLY A 229 0.81 44.51 -2.88
CA GLY A 229 1.80 44.89 -1.88
C GLY A 229 1.28 44.90 -0.44
N ASP A 230 -0.01 44.69 -0.22
CA ASP A 230 -0.59 44.33 1.07
C ASP A 230 -0.75 42.78 1.16
N VAL A 231 -0.99 42.25 2.35
CA VAL A 231 -1.12 40.78 2.56
C VAL A 231 -2.44 40.51 3.26
N ASP A 232 -3.26 39.64 2.69
CA ASP A 232 -4.57 39.19 3.19
C ASP A 232 -5.55 40.34 3.50
N GLU A 233 -5.49 41.47 2.79
CA GLU A 233 -6.27 42.66 3.11
C GLU A 233 -7.77 42.41 2.95
N GLY A 234 -8.51 42.68 4.03
CA GLY A 234 -9.94 42.37 4.09
C GLY A 234 -10.28 40.90 4.35
N GLN A 235 -9.29 40.00 4.46
CA GLN A 235 -9.47 38.60 4.84
C GLN A 235 -9.10 38.30 6.31
N LEU A 236 -8.37 39.20 6.96
CA LEU A 236 -8.01 39.08 8.38
C LEU A 236 -9.21 39.22 9.32
N ASN A 237 -9.17 38.49 10.44
CA ASN A 237 -10.15 38.56 11.52
C ASN A 237 -9.91 39.78 12.45
N ALA A 238 -10.70 39.90 13.53
CA ALA A 238 -10.60 41.02 14.48
C ALA A 238 -9.24 41.12 15.21
N CYS A 239 -8.50 40.01 15.31
CA CYS A 239 -7.13 39.96 15.84
C CYS A 239 -6.06 40.29 14.80
N ASN A 240 -6.43 40.70 13.57
CA ASN A 240 -5.53 40.86 12.43
C ASN A 240 -4.75 39.57 12.10
N THR A 241 -5.38 38.41 12.25
CA THR A 241 -4.80 37.10 11.87
C THR A 241 -5.71 36.34 10.93
N CYS A 242 -5.18 35.34 10.24
CA CYS A 242 -5.98 34.47 9.39
C CYS A 242 -6.74 33.41 10.17
N GLY A 243 -7.97 33.13 9.72
CA GLY A 243 -8.86 32.13 10.31
C GLY A 243 -9.89 32.73 11.28
N PRO A 244 -10.72 31.89 11.93
CA PRO A 244 -11.63 32.36 12.97
C PRO A 244 -10.84 32.98 14.12
N VAL A 245 -11.43 33.96 14.82
CA VAL A 245 -10.85 34.44 16.08
C VAL A 245 -10.76 33.26 17.06
N PRO A 246 -9.66 33.13 17.82
CA PRO A 246 -9.59 32.19 18.94
C PRO A 246 -10.72 32.45 19.93
N GLU A 247 -11.09 31.46 20.74
CA GLU A 247 -11.94 31.71 21.90
C GLU A 247 -11.10 32.27 23.05
N ASP A 248 -11.74 33.02 23.94
CA ASP A 248 -11.06 33.63 25.08
C ASP A 248 -10.63 32.56 26.12
N ILE A 249 -9.43 32.73 26.68
CA ILE A 249 -8.81 31.80 27.62
C ILE A 249 -8.51 32.56 28.91
N CYS A 250 -8.66 31.91 30.07
CA CYS A 250 -8.39 32.51 31.38
C CYS A 250 -6.88 32.73 31.64
N ASP A 251 -6.30 33.77 31.07
CA ASP A 251 -4.89 34.12 31.22
C ASP A 251 -4.63 35.63 31.44
N GLY A 252 -5.70 36.42 31.56
CA GLY A 252 -5.65 37.87 31.73
C GLY A 252 -5.34 38.64 30.45
N ILE A 253 -5.44 37.99 29.29
CA ILE A 253 -5.24 38.56 27.96
C ILE A 253 -6.55 38.38 27.16
N ASP A 254 -6.85 39.38 26.33
CA ASP A 254 -7.95 39.34 25.36
C ASP A 254 -7.48 38.50 24.16
N ASN A 255 -7.85 37.21 24.12
CA ASN A 255 -7.38 36.25 23.12
C ASN A 255 -8.26 36.21 21.88
N ASP A 256 -9.52 36.63 21.98
CA ASP A 256 -10.48 36.70 20.88
C ASP A 256 -10.60 38.11 20.27
N CYS A 257 -9.89 39.08 20.85
CA CYS A 257 -9.79 40.48 20.43
C CYS A 257 -11.13 41.21 20.39
N ASP A 258 -12.09 40.79 21.23
CA ASP A 258 -13.42 41.39 21.31
C ASP A 258 -13.47 42.65 22.22
N GLY A 259 -12.35 42.94 22.90
CA GLY A 259 -12.18 44.07 23.82
C GLY A 259 -12.58 43.77 25.26
N THR A 260 -12.97 42.55 25.57
CA THR A 260 -13.12 42.01 26.91
C THR A 260 -11.96 41.06 27.24
N ILE A 261 -11.73 40.78 28.52
CA ILE A 261 -10.60 39.95 28.97
C ILE A 261 -11.19 38.83 29.82
N ASP A 262 -10.85 37.59 29.48
CA ASP A 262 -11.28 36.36 30.13
C ASP A 262 -12.81 36.24 30.22
N LEU A 263 -13.54 36.67 29.18
CA LEU A 263 -15.00 36.58 29.10
C LEU A 263 -15.43 35.84 27.83
N THR A 264 -16.61 35.24 27.89
CA THR A 264 -17.27 34.76 26.67
C THR A 264 -17.68 35.95 25.79
N ALA A 265 -17.93 35.69 24.50
CA ALA A 265 -18.45 36.68 23.54
C ALA A 265 -19.79 37.35 23.94
N LEU A 266 -20.47 36.84 24.99
CA LEU A 266 -21.68 37.43 25.58
C LEU A 266 -21.39 38.29 26.83
N GLY A 267 -20.13 38.42 27.23
CA GLY A 267 -19.67 39.13 28.43
C GLY A 267 -19.89 38.37 29.74
N GLU A 268 -20.06 37.05 29.68
CA GLU A 268 -20.17 36.19 30.87
C GLU A 268 -18.79 35.62 31.25
N PRO A 269 -18.49 35.42 32.56
CA PRO A 269 -17.21 34.87 32.99
C PRO A 269 -16.95 33.48 32.44
N LEU A 270 -15.70 33.19 32.06
CA LEU A 270 -15.29 31.83 31.68
C LEU A 270 -15.50 30.87 32.86
N VAL A 271 -16.12 29.73 32.55
CA VAL A 271 -16.41 28.67 33.51
C VAL A 271 -15.90 27.34 32.98
N ASP A 272 -15.30 26.56 33.86
CA ASP A 272 -14.84 25.20 33.56
C ASP A 272 -15.25 24.24 34.70
N VAL A 273 -15.09 22.95 34.49
CA VAL A 273 -15.35 21.92 35.51
C VAL A 273 -14.07 21.65 36.29
N CYS A 274 -14.17 21.71 37.62
CA CYS A 274 -13.09 21.31 38.51
C CYS A 274 -13.50 20.11 39.35
N GLU A 275 -12.52 19.35 39.83
CA GLU A 275 -12.73 18.18 40.68
C GLU A 275 -11.79 18.23 41.88
N THR A 276 -12.35 17.96 43.06
CA THR A 276 -11.58 17.59 44.26
C THR A 276 -11.85 16.12 44.58
N ALA A 277 -11.12 15.56 45.53
CA ALA A 277 -11.41 14.22 46.03
C ALA A 277 -12.87 14.05 46.51
N CYS A 278 -13.52 15.14 46.92
CA CYS A 278 -14.91 15.19 47.38
C CYS A 278 -15.96 15.42 46.29
N GLY A 279 -15.55 15.49 45.02
CA GLY A 279 -16.44 15.61 43.87
C GLY A 279 -16.24 16.89 43.06
N PHE A 280 -17.20 17.13 42.16
CA PHE A 280 -17.12 18.17 41.15
C PHE A 280 -17.56 19.55 41.65
N GLY A 281 -16.89 20.58 41.15
CA GLY A 281 -17.26 21.97 41.27
C GLY A 281 -17.15 22.68 39.92
N GLN A 282 -17.32 23.99 39.96
CA GLN A 282 -17.07 24.88 38.83
C GLN A 282 -15.85 25.73 39.14
N ASP A 283 -14.91 25.72 38.22
CA ASP A 283 -13.85 26.70 38.12
C ASP A 283 -14.43 27.96 37.48
N VAL A 284 -14.26 29.10 38.15
CA VAL A 284 -14.66 30.40 37.60
C VAL A 284 -13.40 31.21 37.39
N CYS A 285 -13.23 31.76 36.19
CA CYS A 285 -12.12 32.64 35.91
C CYS A 285 -12.34 34.00 36.58
N ILE A 286 -11.42 34.39 37.47
CA ILE A 286 -11.45 35.68 38.16
C ILE A 286 -10.06 36.30 38.07
N GLU A 287 -9.94 37.41 37.34
CA GLU A 287 -8.67 38.15 37.16
C GLU A 287 -7.52 37.26 36.62
N GLY A 288 -7.79 36.43 35.60
CA GLY A 288 -6.80 35.54 34.98
C GLY A 288 -6.40 34.33 35.83
N ILE A 289 -7.17 33.97 36.85
CA ILE A 289 -6.92 32.82 37.72
C ILE A 289 -8.20 31.99 37.87
N TRP A 290 -8.09 30.69 37.61
CA TRP A 290 -9.14 29.72 37.92
C TRP A 290 -9.30 29.53 39.44
N SER A 291 -10.52 29.66 39.93
CA SER A 291 -10.88 29.43 41.33
C SER A 291 -11.96 28.37 41.44
N CYS A 292 -11.58 27.20 41.94
CA CYS A 292 -12.48 26.05 42.10
C CYS A 292 -13.35 26.19 43.36
N ASN A 293 -14.64 25.93 43.22
CA ASN A 293 -15.60 25.92 44.34
C ASN A 293 -15.98 24.51 44.83
N ALA A 294 -15.29 23.46 44.37
CA ALA A 294 -15.58 22.09 44.75
C ALA A 294 -15.41 21.86 46.27
N PRO A 295 -16.19 20.93 46.87
CA PRO A 295 -16.12 20.62 48.29
C PRO A 295 -14.69 20.26 48.72
N GLN A 296 -14.29 20.66 49.93
CA GLN A 296 -12.97 20.38 50.48
C GLN A 296 -13.05 19.21 51.46
N PRO A 297 -11.99 18.38 51.57
CA PRO A 297 -11.97 17.28 52.52
C PRO A 297 -11.93 17.81 53.96
N GLU A 298 -12.80 17.28 54.80
CA GLU A 298 -12.88 17.51 56.24
C GLU A 298 -12.29 16.29 56.99
N ILE A 299 -12.50 16.16 58.31
CA ILE A 299 -12.02 15.00 59.08
C ILE A 299 -13.17 14.04 59.36
N GLU A 300 -12.90 12.73 59.33
CA GLU A 300 -13.89 11.67 59.56
C GLU A 300 -14.61 11.79 60.92
N ILE A 301 -15.92 11.60 60.88
CA ILE A 301 -16.82 11.39 62.02
C ILE A 301 -17.75 10.22 61.68
N CYS A 302 -18.27 9.46 62.65
CA CYS A 302 -19.14 8.31 62.36
C CYS A 302 -20.51 8.71 61.76
N ASP A 303 -20.61 9.39 60.63
CA ASP A 303 -21.87 9.78 59.99
C ASP A 303 -22.16 8.98 58.72
N ASN A 304 -21.36 7.95 58.43
CA ASN A 304 -21.49 7.07 57.28
C ASN A 304 -21.37 7.83 55.95
N ILE A 305 -20.61 8.94 55.97
CA ILE A 305 -20.20 9.74 54.82
C ILE A 305 -18.66 9.77 54.85
N ASP A 306 -18.06 9.74 53.67
CA ASP A 306 -16.61 9.95 53.51
C ASP A 306 -16.34 11.47 53.58
N ASN A 307 -16.02 11.98 54.77
CA ASN A 307 -15.85 13.41 55.03
C ASN A 307 -14.50 13.93 54.51
N ASP A 308 -13.46 13.10 54.54
CA ASP A 308 -12.10 13.40 54.07
C ASP A 308 -11.86 12.97 52.61
N CYS A 309 -12.85 12.32 52.03
CA CYS A 309 -12.97 11.98 50.62
C CYS A 309 -11.83 11.09 50.12
N ASN A 310 -11.30 10.21 50.98
CA ASN A 310 -10.22 9.31 50.64
C ASN A 310 -10.70 7.98 50.02
N GLY A 311 -12.00 7.85 49.81
CA GLY A 311 -12.66 6.68 49.23
C GLY A 311 -13.03 5.61 50.25
N LEU A 312 -12.77 5.85 51.53
CA LEU A 312 -13.15 4.97 52.63
C LEU A 312 -14.08 5.73 53.57
N ILE A 313 -15.28 5.20 53.76
CA ILE A 313 -16.25 5.76 54.71
C ILE A 313 -15.78 5.47 56.14
N ASP A 314 -15.79 6.49 57.01
CA ASP A 314 -15.50 6.40 58.45
C ASP A 314 -14.12 5.77 58.76
N ASP A 315 -13.10 6.10 57.96
CA ASP A 315 -11.74 5.57 58.11
C ASP A 315 -10.98 6.19 59.31
N GLY A 316 -10.03 5.44 59.88
CA GLY A 316 -9.22 5.91 61.01
C GLY A 316 -9.96 6.08 62.35
N ILE A 317 -11.27 5.78 62.40
CA ILE A 317 -12.13 5.79 63.58
C ILE A 317 -12.75 4.40 63.81
N ASP A 318 -13.09 4.05 65.07
CA ASP A 318 -13.68 2.76 65.43
C ASP A 318 -15.20 2.94 65.67
N CYS A 319 -15.96 2.85 64.58
CA CYS A 319 -17.42 2.98 64.58
C CYS A 319 -18.06 1.58 64.59
N GLN A 320 -18.25 0.97 65.76
CA GLN A 320 -18.88 -0.35 65.81
C GLN A 320 -20.39 -0.29 65.49
N CYS A 321 -21.03 0.86 65.71
CA CYS A 321 -22.44 1.06 65.44
C CYS A 321 -22.77 2.49 64.95
N PRO A 322 -23.69 2.66 63.98
CA PRO A 322 -24.09 3.98 63.52
C PRO A 322 -24.67 4.87 64.65
N PRO A 323 -24.35 6.18 64.74
CA PRO A 323 -24.87 7.05 65.78
C PRO A 323 -26.38 7.22 65.77
N GLU A 324 -27.03 7.04 64.62
CA GLU A 324 -28.49 7.06 64.50
C GLU A 324 -29.16 5.97 65.37
N LEU A 325 -28.44 4.89 65.68
CA LEU A 325 -28.92 3.76 66.47
C LEU A 325 -28.65 3.91 67.96
N ILE A 326 -28.09 5.05 68.41
CA ILE A 326 -27.81 5.27 69.84
C ILE A 326 -29.11 5.16 70.65
N GLY A 327 -29.13 4.23 71.60
CA GLY A 327 -30.29 3.91 72.43
C GLY A 327 -31.40 3.11 71.75
N ALA A 328 -31.26 2.72 70.48
CA ALA A 328 -32.15 1.77 69.82
C ALA A 328 -31.86 0.35 70.31
N LEU A 329 -32.92 -0.45 70.52
CA LEU A 329 -32.81 -1.85 70.91
C LEU A 329 -32.79 -2.71 69.63
N LEU A 330 -31.65 -3.36 69.37
CA LEU A 330 -31.37 -4.13 68.17
C LEU A 330 -31.31 -5.62 68.50
N PRO A 331 -31.85 -6.51 67.66
CA PRO A 331 -31.65 -7.94 67.81
C PRO A 331 -30.17 -8.31 67.58
N CYS A 332 -29.69 -9.33 68.29
CA CYS A 332 -28.31 -9.80 68.17
C CYS A 332 -28.22 -11.30 68.45
N MET A 333 -27.13 -11.90 67.96
CA MET A 333 -26.78 -13.31 68.13
C MET A 333 -25.27 -13.33 68.41
N GLY A 334 -24.89 -13.53 69.66
CA GLY A 334 -23.50 -13.40 70.06
C GLY A 334 -23.32 -13.38 71.58
N GLU A 335 -22.07 -13.41 72.03
CA GLU A 335 -21.76 -13.48 73.46
C GLU A 335 -22.30 -12.26 74.23
N PRO A 336 -22.79 -12.44 75.48
CA PRO A 336 -22.83 -13.65 76.31
C PRO A 336 -24.01 -14.60 76.06
N LEU A 337 -24.82 -14.38 75.03
CA LEU A 337 -25.92 -15.28 74.68
C LEU A 337 -25.37 -16.67 74.28
N VAL A 338 -26.09 -17.75 74.61
CA VAL A 338 -25.66 -19.12 74.28
C VAL A 338 -26.33 -19.64 73.00
N CYS A 339 -27.57 -19.26 72.76
CA CYS A 339 -28.38 -19.66 71.61
C CYS A 339 -29.60 -18.73 71.49
N GLY A 340 -30.30 -18.78 70.35
CA GLY A 340 -31.46 -17.95 70.04
C GLY A 340 -31.13 -16.47 69.85
N GLN A 341 -32.16 -15.63 69.78
CA GLN A 341 -32.01 -14.19 69.55
C GLN A 341 -32.04 -13.38 70.86
N GLY A 342 -31.03 -12.54 71.06
CA GLY A 342 -30.94 -11.57 72.13
C GLY A 342 -31.15 -10.14 71.63
N PHE A 343 -30.88 -9.17 72.50
CA PHE A 343 -30.91 -7.75 72.16
C PHE A 343 -29.69 -7.00 72.70
N GLN A 344 -29.26 -5.97 71.98
CA GLN A 344 -28.20 -5.05 72.34
C GLN A 344 -28.59 -3.60 71.98
N THR A 345 -27.87 -2.61 72.51
CA THR A 345 -28.06 -1.19 72.20
C THR A 345 -26.73 -0.55 71.80
N CYS A 346 -26.76 0.50 70.97
CA CYS A 346 -25.57 1.31 70.66
C CYS A 346 -25.39 2.43 71.71
N GLU A 347 -24.16 2.67 72.16
CA GLU A 347 -23.79 3.75 73.08
C GLU A 347 -22.53 4.50 72.63
N CYS A 348 -22.42 5.79 72.97
CA CYS A 348 -21.20 6.56 72.72
C CYS A 348 -20.14 6.24 73.77
N VAL A 349 -18.92 5.98 73.31
CA VAL A 349 -17.75 5.78 74.17
C VAL A 349 -17.22 7.12 74.68
N ASP A 350 -17.27 8.16 73.84
CA ASP A 350 -16.79 9.50 74.16
C ASP A 350 -17.91 10.57 74.11
N PRO A 351 -17.72 11.75 74.76
CA PRO A 351 -18.74 12.79 74.82
C PRO A 351 -19.07 13.49 73.49
N LEU A 352 -18.23 13.34 72.46
CA LEU A 352 -18.45 13.87 71.11
C LEU A 352 -19.02 12.78 70.17
N CYS A 353 -19.21 11.55 70.65
CA CYS A 353 -19.66 10.39 69.87
C CYS A 353 -18.84 10.14 68.61
N ALA A 354 -17.53 10.45 68.66
CA ALA A 354 -16.57 10.08 67.62
C ALA A 354 -16.24 8.58 67.64
N GLN A 355 -16.58 7.87 68.73
CA GLN A 355 -16.49 6.42 68.87
C GLN A 355 -17.79 5.86 69.46
N THR A 356 -18.29 4.79 68.86
CA THR A 356 -19.53 4.12 69.24
C THR A 356 -19.30 2.63 69.43
N GLN A 357 -20.01 2.03 70.40
CA GLN A 357 -19.91 0.59 70.68
C GLN A 357 -21.28 -0.05 70.94
N TYR A 358 -21.42 -1.34 70.58
CA TYR A 358 -22.56 -2.14 70.99
C TYR A 358 -22.41 -2.63 72.44
N THR A 359 -23.51 -2.63 73.19
CA THR A 359 -23.56 -3.32 74.48
C THR A 359 -23.56 -4.85 74.30
N PRO A 360 -23.20 -5.65 75.32
CA PRO A 360 -23.27 -7.12 75.22
C PRO A 360 -24.66 -7.63 74.83
N CYS A 361 -24.70 -8.70 74.03
CA CYS A 361 -25.95 -9.30 73.57
C CYS A 361 -26.63 -10.12 74.68
N VAL A 362 -27.79 -9.67 75.15
CA VAL A 362 -28.47 -10.28 76.31
C VAL A 362 -29.94 -10.55 76.04
N ALA A 363 -30.54 -11.47 76.80
CA ALA A 363 -31.94 -11.80 76.69
C ALA A 363 -32.86 -10.57 76.86
N LEU A 364 -34.00 -10.54 76.14
CA LEU A 364 -34.97 -9.46 76.18
C LEU A 364 -35.47 -9.11 77.60
N CYS A 365 -35.48 -10.11 78.50
CA CYS A 365 -35.89 -9.93 79.90
C CYS A 365 -34.97 -9.01 80.71
N VAL A 366 -33.74 -8.74 80.25
CA VAL A 366 -32.82 -7.78 80.88
C VAL A 366 -33.30 -6.34 80.68
N TYR A 367 -33.79 -6.03 79.47
CA TYR A 367 -34.33 -4.70 79.15
C TYR A 367 -35.76 -4.51 79.64
N PHE A 368 -36.57 -5.59 79.63
CA PHE A 368 -37.96 -5.56 80.06
C PHE A 368 -38.23 -6.65 81.13
N PRO A 369 -37.82 -6.42 82.40
CA PRO A 369 -38.00 -7.40 83.45
C PRO A 369 -39.47 -7.64 83.81
N THR A 370 -39.89 -8.89 83.87
CA THR A 370 -41.25 -9.27 84.28
C THR A 370 -41.30 -9.51 85.80
N PRO A 371 -42.23 -8.89 86.55
CA PRO A 371 -42.27 -9.04 88.01
C PRO A 371 -42.53 -10.49 88.45
N GLY A 372 -41.57 -11.09 89.17
CA GLY A 372 -41.69 -12.42 89.76
C GLY A 372 -41.07 -13.57 88.96
N VAL A 373 -40.46 -13.29 87.80
CA VAL A 373 -39.67 -14.25 87.01
C VAL A 373 -38.19 -13.85 87.11
N GLU A 374 -37.33 -14.81 87.42
CA GLU A 374 -35.87 -14.62 87.38
C GLU A 374 -35.41 -14.65 85.92
N CYS A 375 -34.72 -13.61 85.46
CA CYS A 375 -34.24 -13.51 84.09
C CYS A 375 -32.88 -14.18 83.97
N ASP A 376 -32.76 -15.13 83.03
CA ASP A 376 -31.48 -15.65 82.58
C ASP A 376 -30.97 -14.76 81.43
N PRO A 377 -29.90 -13.98 81.62
CA PRO A 377 -29.41 -13.06 80.60
C PRO A 377 -28.84 -13.75 79.36
N THR A 378 -28.54 -15.06 79.42
CA THR A 378 -27.94 -15.81 78.31
C THR A 378 -28.95 -16.60 77.48
N GLY A 379 -30.21 -16.68 77.92
CA GLY A 379 -31.27 -17.43 77.25
C GLY A 379 -32.00 -16.59 76.20
N GLY A 380 -31.64 -16.74 74.94
CA GLY A 380 -32.27 -16.04 73.81
C GLY A 380 -33.70 -16.49 73.53
N GLN A 381 -34.35 -15.76 72.62
CA GLN A 381 -35.62 -16.14 72.04
C GLN A 381 -35.39 -17.19 70.96
N ILE A 382 -36.07 -18.34 71.07
CA ILE A 382 -36.02 -19.44 70.10
C ILE A 382 -36.67 -18.99 68.78
N LEU A 383 -35.93 -19.12 67.68
CA LEU A 383 -36.36 -18.87 66.30
C LEU A 383 -36.08 -20.10 65.42
N PRO A 384 -36.70 -20.23 64.23
CA PRO A 384 -36.28 -21.24 63.26
C PRO A 384 -34.84 -20.97 62.79
N GLU A 385 -34.08 -22.04 62.55
CA GLU A 385 -32.71 -21.99 61.99
C GLU A 385 -32.66 -21.14 60.72
N VAL A 386 -31.68 -20.24 60.68
CA VAL A 386 -31.29 -19.50 59.48
C VAL A 386 -29.80 -19.73 59.25
N CYS A 387 -29.35 -19.65 58.00
CA CYS A 387 -27.96 -19.93 57.66
C CYS A 387 -27.04 -18.82 58.19
N ASN A 388 -26.56 -18.93 59.42
CA ASN A 388 -25.80 -17.90 60.12
C ASN A 388 -24.73 -18.47 61.07
N ASN A 389 -24.53 -19.80 61.10
CA ASN A 389 -23.60 -20.48 62.00
C ASN A 389 -23.92 -20.25 63.49
N TRP A 390 -25.19 -20.04 63.81
CA TRP A 390 -25.72 -19.85 65.15
C TRP A 390 -26.85 -20.86 65.42
N ASP A 391 -26.97 -21.29 66.66
CA ASP A 391 -28.07 -22.17 67.11
C ASP A 391 -29.28 -21.26 67.44
N ASP A 392 -30.12 -20.98 66.46
CA ASP A 392 -31.29 -20.10 66.55
C ASP A 392 -32.43 -20.75 67.35
N ASP A 393 -32.57 -22.06 67.23
CA ASP A 393 -33.67 -22.80 67.85
C ASP A 393 -33.32 -23.39 69.23
N CYS A 394 -32.06 -23.20 69.68
CA CYS A 394 -31.50 -23.68 70.93
C CYS A 394 -31.53 -25.23 71.06
N ASN A 395 -31.43 -25.97 69.96
CA ASN A 395 -31.46 -27.44 69.96
C ASN A 395 -30.08 -28.10 70.07
N THR A 396 -28.99 -27.31 70.14
CA THR A 396 -27.55 -27.70 70.19
C THR A 396 -26.91 -28.12 68.88
N LEU A 397 -27.67 -28.14 67.79
CA LEU A 397 -27.18 -28.24 66.41
C LEU A 397 -27.13 -26.83 65.84
N ILE A 398 -26.27 -26.62 64.85
CA ILE A 398 -26.08 -25.32 64.20
C ILE A 398 -26.47 -25.50 62.73
N ASP A 399 -27.29 -24.60 62.20
CA ASP A 399 -27.77 -24.58 60.82
C ASP A 399 -28.42 -25.91 60.38
N ASP A 400 -29.20 -26.54 61.26
CA ASP A 400 -29.90 -27.78 60.94
C ASP A 400 -31.30 -27.56 60.38
N GLU A 401 -31.83 -28.57 59.68
CA GLU A 401 -33.17 -28.53 59.06
C GLU A 401 -33.42 -27.35 58.06
N ILE A 402 -32.36 -26.68 57.58
CA ILE A 402 -32.46 -25.61 56.57
C ILE A 402 -32.67 -26.22 55.16
N PRO A 403 -33.76 -25.88 54.44
CA PRO A 403 -33.97 -26.36 53.08
C PRO A 403 -33.00 -25.70 52.08
N PRO A 404 -32.62 -26.38 50.98
CA PRO A 404 -31.87 -25.76 49.89
C PRO A 404 -32.60 -24.53 49.33
N GLN A 405 -31.84 -23.54 48.87
CA GLN A 405 -32.38 -22.34 48.21
C GLN A 405 -31.96 -22.28 46.74
N GLY A 406 -32.80 -21.67 45.90
CA GLY A 406 -32.44 -21.38 44.51
C GLY A 406 -31.47 -20.21 44.42
N CYS A 407 -30.56 -20.26 43.46
CA CYS A 407 -29.56 -19.24 43.21
C CYS A 407 -29.35 -19.03 41.70
N TYR A 408 -28.82 -17.86 41.34
CA TYR A 408 -28.44 -17.52 39.98
C TYR A 408 -27.48 -16.35 40.03
N THR A 409 -26.29 -16.52 39.47
CA THR A 409 -25.22 -15.52 39.49
C THR A 409 -25.22 -14.60 38.27
N GLY A 410 -25.98 -14.95 37.22
CA GLY A 410 -26.12 -14.14 36.01
C GLY A 410 -27.05 -12.91 36.16
N PRO A 411 -27.12 -12.05 35.13
CA PRO A 411 -28.02 -10.91 35.10
C PRO A 411 -29.49 -11.30 35.35
N PRO A 412 -30.25 -10.62 36.21
CA PRO A 412 -31.62 -11.05 36.55
C PRO A 412 -32.59 -11.16 35.35
N GLY A 413 -32.29 -10.48 34.23
CA GLY A 413 -33.10 -10.51 33.02
C GLY A 413 -32.91 -11.75 32.14
N THR A 414 -31.81 -12.48 32.30
CA THR A 414 -31.47 -13.67 31.49
C THR A 414 -31.92 -14.98 32.15
N MET A 415 -32.38 -14.91 33.40
CA MET A 415 -32.85 -16.09 34.13
C MET A 415 -34.05 -16.75 33.43
N GLY A 416 -33.86 -17.98 32.97
CA GLY A 416 -34.90 -18.76 32.29
C GLY A 416 -35.12 -18.39 30.82
N VAL A 417 -34.19 -17.65 30.23
CA VAL A 417 -34.12 -17.33 28.79
C VAL A 417 -33.05 -18.23 28.16
N GLY A 418 -33.29 -18.74 26.95
CA GLY A 418 -32.37 -19.65 26.28
C GLY A 418 -31.96 -20.86 27.13
N ILE A 419 -30.65 -21.10 27.21
CA ILE A 419 -30.04 -22.15 28.03
C ILE A 419 -29.92 -21.77 29.52
N CYS A 420 -30.09 -20.48 29.86
CA CYS A 420 -29.81 -19.97 31.19
C CYS A 420 -30.81 -20.47 32.24
N VAL A 421 -30.33 -21.30 33.16
CA VAL A 421 -31.13 -21.88 34.23
C VAL A 421 -30.56 -21.55 35.62
N PRO A 422 -31.43 -21.30 36.61
CA PRO A 422 -30.99 -21.16 38.00
C PRO A 422 -30.54 -22.50 38.58
N GLY A 423 -29.59 -22.45 39.51
CA GLY A 423 -29.12 -23.60 40.28
C GLY A 423 -29.65 -23.63 41.71
N GLU A 424 -29.06 -24.50 42.53
CA GLU A 424 -29.39 -24.65 43.95
C GLU A 424 -28.15 -24.55 44.87
N GLN A 425 -28.37 -24.07 46.10
CA GLN A 425 -27.39 -23.97 47.18
C GLN A 425 -27.91 -24.61 48.46
N THR A 426 -27.01 -25.21 49.24
CA THR A 426 -27.25 -25.73 50.59
C THR A 426 -26.48 -24.90 51.62
N CYS A 427 -27.03 -24.76 52.82
CA CYS A 427 -26.35 -24.12 53.93
C CYS A 427 -25.45 -25.13 54.67
N ILE A 428 -24.20 -24.78 54.92
CA ILE A 428 -23.30 -25.50 55.82
C ILE A 428 -22.47 -24.47 56.60
N LEU A 429 -22.57 -24.47 57.93
CA LEU A 429 -21.78 -23.60 58.82
C LEU A 429 -21.91 -22.10 58.50
N GLY A 430 -23.14 -21.65 58.26
CA GLY A 430 -23.50 -20.27 57.96
C GLY A 430 -23.18 -19.80 56.55
N GLU A 431 -22.66 -20.68 55.69
CA GLU A 431 -22.36 -20.36 54.30
C GLU A 431 -23.27 -21.13 53.34
N TRP A 432 -23.83 -20.42 52.37
CA TRP A 432 -24.52 -21.03 51.23
C TRP A 432 -23.51 -21.47 50.19
N GLY A 433 -23.68 -22.68 49.66
CA GLY A 433 -22.78 -23.21 48.65
C GLY A 433 -23.22 -24.55 48.13
N SER A 434 -22.27 -25.28 47.54
CA SER A 434 -22.53 -26.61 47.01
C SER A 434 -21.49 -27.61 47.50
N VAL A 435 -21.89 -28.88 47.56
CA VAL A 435 -20.99 -29.99 47.87
C VAL A 435 -20.67 -30.73 46.57
N SER A 436 -19.39 -30.87 46.28
CA SER A 436 -18.90 -31.64 45.12
C SER A 436 -19.00 -33.15 45.32
N GLU A 437 -18.79 -33.93 44.26
CA GLU A 437 -18.92 -35.40 44.29
C GLU A 437 -17.99 -36.10 45.30
N ASP A 438 -16.86 -35.48 45.64
CA ASP A 438 -15.91 -36.00 46.63
C ASP A 438 -16.28 -35.65 48.09
N GLY A 439 -17.36 -34.89 48.29
CA GLY A 439 -17.84 -34.44 49.59
C GLY A 439 -17.26 -33.11 50.07
N THR A 440 -16.47 -32.41 49.25
CA THR A 440 -15.92 -31.10 49.60
C THR A 440 -16.94 -29.99 49.36
N PHE A 441 -17.11 -29.10 50.36
CA PHE A 441 -18.00 -27.93 50.28
C PHE A 441 -17.29 -26.72 49.67
N PHE A 442 -17.96 -26.04 48.75
CA PHE A 442 -17.53 -24.80 48.13
C PHE A 442 -18.57 -23.70 48.39
N ALA A 443 -18.16 -22.67 49.10
CA ALA A 443 -18.99 -21.50 49.42
C ALA A 443 -19.33 -20.68 48.17
N ASN A 444 -20.50 -20.07 48.15
CA ASN A 444 -21.06 -19.22 47.08
C ASN A 444 -21.17 -19.88 45.70
N ILE A 445 -21.02 -21.20 45.59
CA ILE A 445 -21.23 -21.92 44.34
C ILE A 445 -22.70 -22.27 44.19
N CYS A 446 -23.31 -21.88 43.07
CA CYS A 446 -24.66 -22.27 42.72
C CYS A 446 -24.62 -23.53 41.85
N ALA A 447 -24.94 -24.68 42.43
CA ALA A 447 -24.83 -25.94 41.71
C ALA A 447 -25.90 -26.05 40.63
N GLY A 448 -25.46 -26.33 39.40
CA GLY A 448 -26.35 -26.57 38.26
C GLY A 448 -26.87 -25.31 37.57
N GLU A 449 -26.34 -24.13 37.89
CA GLU A 449 -26.66 -22.91 37.14
C GLU A 449 -26.01 -22.92 35.74
N GLN A 450 -26.68 -22.25 34.79
CA GLN A 450 -26.11 -21.88 33.50
C GLN A 450 -26.33 -20.38 33.32
N VAL A 451 -25.25 -19.63 33.09
CA VAL A 451 -25.26 -18.17 32.94
C VAL A 451 -24.99 -17.81 31.48
N PRO A 452 -25.33 -16.57 31.05
CA PRO A 452 -25.11 -16.14 29.68
C PRO A 452 -23.65 -16.24 29.28
N LEU A 453 -23.39 -16.68 28.07
CA LEU A 453 -22.10 -16.47 27.42
C LEU A 453 -21.98 -15.02 26.94
N GLU A 454 -20.74 -14.54 26.78
CA GLU A 454 -20.48 -13.19 26.28
C GLU A 454 -20.78 -13.08 24.77
N GLU A 455 -20.74 -14.19 24.05
CA GLU A 455 -20.93 -14.31 22.62
C GLU A 455 -21.91 -15.46 22.33
N GLU A 456 -22.79 -15.27 21.35
CA GLU A 456 -23.74 -16.27 20.88
C GLU A 456 -23.01 -17.34 20.07
N LEU A 457 -23.19 -18.61 20.44
CA LEU A 457 -22.62 -19.69 19.66
C LEU A 457 -23.72 -20.15 18.69
N CYS A 458 -23.39 -20.23 17.40
CA CYS A 458 -24.37 -20.63 16.39
C CYS A 458 -24.64 -22.13 16.43
N ASN A 459 -25.28 -22.59 17.49
CA ASN A 459 -25.63 -23.98 17.72
C ASN A 459 -27.15 -24.18 17.77
N ASN A 460 -27.92 -23.18 17.29
CA ASN A 460 -29.37 -23.14 17.33
C ASN A 460 -29.95 -23.17 18.77
N GLN A 461 -29.19 -22.67 19.73
CA GLN A 461 -29.63 -22.30 21.07
C GLN A 461 -29.28 -20.83 21.30
N ASP A 462 -29.93 -20.26 22.31
CA ASP A 462 -29.80 -18.88 22.76
C ASP A 462 -28.83 -18.92 23.96
N ASP A 463 -27.53 -18.80 23.67
CA ASP A 463 -26.42 -18.99 24.61
C ASP A 463 -26.05 -17.70 25.35
N ASP A 464 -26.31 -16.54 24.75
CA ASP A 464 -26.21 -15.23 25.42
C ASP A 464 -27.49 -14.87 26.21
N CYS A 465 -28.52 -15.72 26.10
CA CYS A 465 -29.76 -15.64 26.86
C CYS A 465 -30.46 -14.29 26.72
N ASP A 466 -30.34 -13.65 25.55
CA ASP A 466 -30.94 -12.36 25.24
C ASP A 466 -32.41 -12.49 24.77
N GLY A 467 -32.82 -13.71 24.41
CA GLY A 467 -34.17 -14.06 23.98
C GLY A 467 -34.51 -13.68 22.54
N LEU A 468 -33.50 -13.39 21.71
CA LEU A 468 -33.62 -13.27 20.26
C LEU A 468 -33.70 -14.65 19.60
N GLU A 469 -33.93 -14.67 18.27
CA GLU A 469 -33.87 -15.92 17.53
C GLU A 469 -32.40 -16.33 17.41
N PRO A 470 -32.03 -17.57 17.76
CA PRO A 470 -30.65 -18.03 17.74
C PRO A 470 -30.13 -18.08 16.31
N GLU A 471 -28.83 -17.81 16.13
CA GLU A 471 -28.21 -17.83 14.82
C GLU A 471 -28.13 -19.27 14.25
N GLU A 472 -28.53 -19.44 12.99
CA GLU A 472 -28.55 -20.72 12.29
C GLU A 472 -27.25 -20.92 11.51
N LEU A 473 -26.65 -22.12 11.62
CA LEU A 473 -25.49 -22.51 10.83
C LEU A 473 -25.82 -22.58 9.34
N GLU A 474 -25.04 -21.88 8.53
CA GLU A 474 -25.05 -22.02 7.09
C GLU A 474 -24.30 -23.28 6.63
N PRO A 475 -24.68 -23.89 5.49
CA PRO A 475 -23.95 -24.98 4.87
C PRO A 475 -22.47 -24.66 4.62
N THR A 476 -21.56 -25.27 5.39
CA THR A 476 -20.12 -24.99 5.32
C THR A 476 -19.29 -26.27 5.10
N ASP A 477 -18.31 -26.22 4.21
CA ASP A 477 -17.32 -27.27 3.98
C ASP A 477 -15.96 -26.82 4.52
N VAL A 478 -15.42 -27.54 5.50
CA VAL A 478 -14.14 -27.21 6.15
C VAL A 478 -13.08 -28.24 5.75
N LEU A 479 -12.02 -27.77 5.10
CA LEU A 479 -10.88 -28.57 4.68
C LEU A 479 -9.64 -28.19 5.49
N PHE A 480 -9.14 -29.12 6.29
CA PHE A 480 -7.88 -28.97 6.99
C PHE A 480 -6.71 -29.41 6.10
N ILE A 481 -5.69 -28.56 5.99
CA ILE A 481 -4.41 -28.88 5.36
C ILE A 481 -3.33 -28.75 6.43
N ILE A 482 -2.81 -29.88 6.89
CA ILE A 482 -1.93 -29.92 8.06
C ILE A 482 -0.53 -30.35 7.64
N ASP A 483 0.44 -29.54 8.02
CA ASP A 483 1.84 -29.89 7.99
C ASP A 483 2.16 -31.00 9.00
N THR A 484 2.80 -32.07 8.50
CA THR A 484 3.25 -33.19 9.32
C THR A 484 4.75 -33.43 9.21
N SER A 485 5.50 -32.37 8.90
CA SER A 485 6.96 -32.35 8.96
C SER A 485 7.47 -32.55 10.39
N GLY A 486 8.76 -32.87 10.51
CA GLY A 486 9.38 -33.11 11.82
C GLY A 486 9.67 -31.84 12.63
N SER A 487 9.48 -30.66 12.06
CA SER A 487 9.58 -29.37 12.78
C SER A 487 8.34 -29.09 13.61
N MET A 488 7.17 -29.53 13.11
CA MET A 488 5.84 -29.39 13.68
C MET A 488 5.48 -30.29 14.90
N ASP A 489 6.43 -31.04 15.45
CA ASP A 489 6.19 -32.11 16.44
C ASP A 489 5.37 -31.69 17.68
N MET A 490 5.62 -30.48 18.21
CA MET A 490 4.97 -30.02 19.44
C MET A 490 3.57 -29.45 19.14
N GLU A 491 3.44 -28.75 18.03
CA GLU A 491 2.27 -28.04 17.55
C GLU A 491 1.22 -29.02 17.01
N ILE A 492 1.63 -30.09 16.31
CA ILE A 492 0.73 -31.14 15.80
C ILE A 492 -0.18 -31.68 16.89
N ASN A 493 0.36 -32.00 18.06
CA ASN A 493 -0.45 -32.54 19.16
C ASN A 493 -1.48 -31.53 19.67
N ALA A 494 -1.14 -30.23 19.66
CA ALA A 494 -2.05 -29.17 20.04
C ALA A 494 -3.16 -29.00 19.00
N VAL A 495 -2.80 -28.95 17.71
CA VAL A 495 -3.74 -28.88 16.58
C VAL A 495 -4.73 -30.04 16.65
N PHE A 496 -4.27 -31.30 16.74
CA PHE A 496 -5.19 -32.45 16.79
C PHE A 496 -6.01 -32.52 18.08
N SER A 497 -5.48 -32.07 19.22
CA SER A 497 -6.24 -32.00 20.47
C SER A 497 -7.34 -30.93 20.40
N ALA A 498 -7.03 -29.77 19.81
CA ALA A 498 -7.99 -28.71 19.54
C ALA A 498 -9.04 -29.18 18.55
N LEU A 499 -8.62 -29.75 17.41
CA LEU A 499 -9.51 -30.32 16.41
C LEU A 499 -10.46 -31.35 16.99
N ASN A 500 -10.02 -32.23 17.90
CA ASN A 500 -10.88 -33.21 18.56
C ASN A 500 -11.89 -32.61 19.55
N GLN A 501 -11.56 -31.49 20.20
CA GLN A 501 -12.50 -30.78 21.08
C GLN A 501 -13.52 -29.99 20.27
N PHE A 502 -13.03 -29.24 19.28
CA PHE A 502 -13.81 -28.43 18.35
C PHE A 502 -14.83 -29.26 17.58
N ALA A 503 -14.36 -30.39 17.06
CA ALA A 503 -15.11 -31.52 16.58
C ALA A 503 -16.28 -31.98 17.46
N ALA A 504 -16.08 -32.10 18.77
CA ALA A 504 -17.10 -32.58 19.68
C ALA A 504 -18.24 -31.57 19.82
N PHE A 505 -17.92 -30.27 19.77
CA PHE A 505 -18.88 -29.17 19.87
C PHE A 505 -19.87 -29.16 18.70
N TYR A 506 -19.36 -29.32 17.47
CA TYR A 506 -20.18 -29.34 16.25
C TYR A 506 -20.57 -30.75 15.78
N SER A 507 -20.51 -31.75 16.66
CA SER A 507 -20.70 -33.16 16.27
C SER A 507 -22.10 -33.49 15.77
N ASP A 508 -23.10 -32.70 16.16
CA ASP A 508 -24.51 -32.82 15.76
C ASP A 508 -24.87 -31.91 14.57
N ALA A 509 -23.95 -31.06 14.11
CA ALA A 509 -24.15 -30.18 12.96
C ALA A 509 -23.99 -30.95 11.64
N GLU A 510 -25.07 -31.55 11.13
CA GLU A 510 -25.09 -32.21 9.80
C GLU A 510 -24.81 -31.24 8.63
N VAL A 511 -24.91 -29.94 8.90
CA VAL A 511 -24.73 -28.84 7.96
C VAL A 511 -23.26 -28.66 7.58
N ILE A 512 -22.32 -28.96 8.49
CA ILE A 512 -20.87 -28.81 8.26
C ILE A 512 -20.23 -30.14 7.84
N GLN A 513 -19.40 -30.13 6.81
CA GLN A 513 -18.62 -31.29 6.38
C GLN A 513 -17.11 -31.04 6.50
N TRP A 514 -16.38 -32.11 6.83
CA TRP A 514 -14.98 -32.02 7.25
C TRP A 514 -14.07 -32.85 6.35
N GLY A 515 -12.97 -32.26 5.90
CA GLY A 515 -11.95 -32.88 5.05
C GLY A 515 -10.57 -32.75 5.67
N LEU A 516 -9.66 -33.67 5.34
CA LEU A 516 -8.29 -33.65 5.84
C LEU A 516 -7.28 -34.03 4.76
N ILE A 517 -6.38 -33.11 4.48
CA ILE A 517 -5.15 -33.32 3.73
C ILE A 517 -3.99 -33.17 4.71
N ILE A 518 -3.02 -34.07 4.61
CA ILE A 518 -1.77 -33.94 5.35
C ILE A 518 -0.58 -34.10 4.43
N GLY A 519 0.51 -33.44 4.76
CA GLY A 519 1.79 -33.64 4.09
C GLY A 519 2.87 -32.80 4.77
N PRO A 520 4.14 -33.21 4.68
CA PRO A 520 4.62 -34.44 4.07
C PRO A 520 4.39 -35.67 4.94
N THR A 521 4.10 -36.81 4.31
CA THR A 521 4.16 -38.12 4.99
C THR A 521 5.26 -39.00 4.42
N GLY A 522 6.02 -39.63 5.29
CA GLY A 522 7.16 -40.47 4.92
C GLY A 522 6.74 -41.87 4.46
N ASN A 523 7.55 -42.49 3.61
CA ASN A 523 7.51 -43.93 3.37
C ASN A 523 8.88 -44.58 3.69
N SER A 524 8.91 -45.90 3.79
CA SER A 524 10.14 -46.65 4.08
C SER A 524 11.22 -46.58 2.98
N PHE A 525 10.96 -45.86 1.89
CA PHE A 525 11.84 -45.71 0.73
C PHE A 525 12.43 -44.30 0.59
N GLY A 526 12.10 -43.36 1.48
CA GLY A 526 12.64 -42.00 1.48
C GLY A 526 11.98 -41.06 0.48
N THR A 527 10.81 -41.40 -0.08
CA THR A 527 9.99 -40.48 -0.86
C THR A 527 8.86 -39.94 0.01
N GLU A 528 8.67 -38.63 0.00
CA GLU A 528 7.64 -37.95 0.77
C GLU A 528 6.36 -37.83 -0.05
N ARG A 529 5.20 -37.74 0.60
CA ARG A 529 3.93 -37.66 -0.11
C ARG A 529 2.86 -36.81 0.57
N LEU A 530 2.07 -36.13 -0.27
CA LEU A 530 0.81 -35.50 0.11
C LEU A 530 -0.29 -36.55 0.18
N GLU A 531 -1.02 -36.65 1.29
CA GLU A 531 -2.11 -37.59 1.43
C GLU A 531 -3.44 -36.89 1.74
N LEU A 532 -4.43 -37.13 0.88
CA LEU A 532 -5.82 -36.87 1.21
C LEU A 532 -6.30 -37.99 2.14
N LYS A 533 -6.28 -37.73 3.45
CA LYS A 533 -6.65 -38.69 4.49
C LYS A 533 -8.16 -38.86 4.59
N HIS A 534 -8.90 -37.80 4.38
CA HIS A 534 -10.35 -37.80 4.51
C HIS A 534 -11.01 -36.84 3.52
N GLN A 535 -12.04 -37.33 2.83
CA GLN A 535 -12.90 -36.53 1.98
C GLN A 535 -13.96 -35.81 2.82
N LEU A 536 -14.51 -34.71 2.31
CA LEU A 536 -15.57 -33.95 2.99
C LEU A 536 -16.74 -34.89 3.32
N SER A 537 -16.98 -35.08 4.62
CA SER A 537 -18.08 -35.90 5.11
C SER A 537 -18.50 -35.49 6.51
N SER A 538 -19.58 -36.12 7.02
CA SER A 538 -20.07 -35.88 8.38
C SER A 538 -18.99 -36.14 9.42
N PHE A 539 -19.03 -35.36 10.49
CA PHE A 539 -18.08 -35.42 11.59
C PHE A 539 -17.77 -36.84 12.12
N GLN A 540 -18.79 -37.67 12.34
CA GLN A 540 -18.62 -39.05 12.84
C GLN A 540 -17.67 -39.91 11.98
N ASN A 541 -17.62 -39.66 10.67
CA ASN A 541 -16.72 -40.35 9.75
C ASN A 541 -15.30 -39.75 9.77
N PHE A 542 -15.18 -38.44 10.01
CA PHE A 542 -13.92 -37.73 10.10
C PHE A 542 -13.09 -38.20 11.30
N ILE A 543 -13.66 -38.21 12.51
CA ILE A 543 -12.94 -38.68 13.72
C ILE A 543 -12.74 -40.19 13.79
N ALA A 544 -13.53 -40.97 13.04
CA ALA A 544 -13.28 -42.40 12.89
C ALA A 544 -11.97 -42.68 12.12
N ASN A 545 -11.35 -41.65 11.51
CA ASN A 545 -10.07 -41.77 10.84
C ASN A 545 -8.94 -42.03 11.87
N PRO A 546 -8.20 -43.15 11.75
CA PRO A 546 -7.14 -43.51 12.69
C PRO A 546 -6.02 -42.46 12.81
N PHE A 547 -5.82 -41.64 11.78
CA PHE A 547 -4.79 -40.60 11.80
C PHE A 547 -5.17 -39.44 12.73
N VAL A 548 -6.45 -39.02 12.73
CA VAL A 548 -6.98 -37.96 13.60
C VAL A 548 -6.87 -38.35 15.08
N MET A 549 -6.94 -39.66 15.37
CA MET A 549 -6.87 -40.21 16.72
C MET A 549 -5.44 -40.41 17.25
N ASN A 550 -4.44 -40.47 16.38
CA ASN A 550 -3.05 -40.68 16.77
C ASN A 550 -2.12 -40.06 15.72
N PRO A 551 -1.91 -38.74 15.78
CA PRO A 551 -1.03 -38.06 14.85
C PRO A 551 0.41 -38.57 15.06
N HIS A 552 1.12 -38.74 13.96
CA HIS A 552 2.48 -39.23 13.95
C HIS A 552 3.33 -38.31 13.10
N ASP A 553 4.45 -37.87 13.67
CA ASP A 553 5.54 -37.32 12.88
C ASP A 553 6.14 -38.41 11.99
N TYR A 554 6.42 -38.03 10.75
CA TYR A 554 7.07 -38.87 9.77
C TYR A 554 8.56 -38.53 9.57
N SER A 555 9.08 -37.55 10.31
CA SER A 555 10.43 -36.99 10.23
C SER A 555 10.82 -36.63 8.80
N THR A 556 9.91 -35.92 8.14
CA THR A 556 9.96 -35.48 6.74
C THR A 556 10.26 -33.98 6.62
N SER A 557 10.52 -33.48 5.40
CA SER A 557 11.12 -32.17 5.14
C SER A 557 10.63 -31.42 3.89
N SER A 558 9.76 -32.00 3.06
CA SER A 558 9.26 -31.42 1.80
C SER A 558 7.81 -30.98 1.97
N GLU A 559 7.59 -29.73 2.37
CA GLU A 559 6.27 -29.19 2.69
C GLU A 559 5.51 -28.74 1.45
N MET A 560 4.78 -29.66 0.83
CA MET A 560 4.00 -29.43 -0.40
C MET A 560 2.61 -28.83 -0.14
N LEU A 561 2.49 -27.92 0.83
CA LEU A 561 1.21 -27.34 1.29
C LEU A 561 0.64 -26.35 0.28
N LEU A 562 1.49 -25.62 -0.45
CA LEU A 562 1.05 -24.73 -1.52
C LEU A 562 0.45 -25.52 -2.69
N ASP A 563 1.06 -26.67 -3.01
CA ASP A 563 0.52 -27.61 -3.98
C ASP A 563 -0.81 -28.21 -3.50
N ALA A 564 -0.92 -28.52 -2.21
CA ALA A 564 -2.15 -29.03 -1.61
C ALA A 564 -3.31 -28.02 -1.73
N LEU A 565 -3.04 -26.74 -1.49
CA LEU A 565 -4.00 -25.65 -1.64
C LEU A 565 -4.40 -25.48 -3.12
N TYR A 566 -3.44 -25.52 -4.04
CA TYR A 566 -3.75 -25.46 -5.47
C TYR A 566 -4.60 -26.66 -5.93
N LEU A 567 -4.26 -27.87 -5.48
CA LEU A 567 -5.00 -29.08 -5.82
C LEU A 567 -6.41 -29.07 -5.23
N SER A 568 -6.63 -28.49 -4.04
CA SER A 568 -7.96 -28.39 -3.45
C SER A 568 -8.85 -27.40 -4.20
N LEU A 569 -8.30 -26.27 -4.67
CA LEU A 569 -9.00 -25.20 -5.38
C LEU A 569 -9.19 -25.47 -6.89
N SER A 570 -8.22 -26.11 -7.54
CA SER A 570 -8.26 -26.39 -8.99
C SER A 570 -9.46 -27.24 -9.42
N ASN A 571 -10.10 -27.94 -8.49
CA ASN A 571 -11.34 -28.69 -8.74
C ASN A 571 -12.57 -27.79 -8.93
N LEU A 572 -12.53 -26.56 -8.41
CA LEU A 572 -13.64 -25.62 -8.44
C LEU A 572 -13.59 -24.71 -9.68
N VAL A 573 -12.39 -24.49 -10.24
CA VAL A 573 -12.18 -23.50 -11.32
C VAL A 573 -11.52 -24.15 -12.54
N PRO A 574 -12.10 -24.04 -13.76
CA PRO A 574 -11.51 -24.61 -14.97
C PRO A 574 -10.33 -23.82 -15.55
N GLN A 575 -10.05 -22.61 -15.07
CA GLN A 575 -9.04 -21.68 -15.58
C GLN A 575 -7.79 -21.67 -14.68
N GLY A 576 -6.98 -22.73 -14.76
CA GLY A 576 -5.69 -22.84 -14.07
C GLY A 576 -4.65 -23.57 -14.91
N VAL A 577 -3.45 -23.80 -14.37
CA VAL A 577 -2.48 -24.75 -14.97
C VAL A 577 -3.15 -26.13 -15.02
N PRO A 578 -3.35 -26.72 -16.22
CA PRO A 578 -4.01 -28.02 -16.32
C PRO A 578 -3.26 -29.08 -15.51
N LEU A 579 -3.98 -29.88 -14.72
CA LEU A 579 -3.39 -30.94 -13.89
C LEU A 579 -2.53 -31.93 -14.71
N GLU A 580 -2.86 -32.13 -16.00
CA GLU A 580 -2.10 -32.96 -16.94
C GLU A 580 -0.67 -32.44 -17.20
N GLN A 581 -0.38 -31.17 -16.90
CA GLN A 581 0.92 -30.54 -17.08
C GLN A 581 1.76 -30.51 -15.80
N LEU A 582 1.16 -30.78 -14.64
CA LEU A 582 1.84 -30.76 -13.35
C LEU A 582 2.51 -32.10 -13.07
N VAL A 583 3.77 -32.07 -12.66
CA VAL A 583 4.56 -33.24 -12.26
C VAL A 583 5.25 -32.98 -10.93
N TRP A 584 5.31 -33.99 -10.06
CA TRP A 584 6.08 -33.89 -8.80
C TRP A 584 7.59 -33.95 -9.06
N GLU A 585 8.35 -33.02 -8.45
CA GLU A 585 9.81 -33.05 -8.41
C GLU A 585 10.35 -33.50 -7.03
N GLY A 586 11.68 -33.63 -6.91
CA GLY A 586 12.31 -33.80 -5.59
C GLY A 586 12.10 -35.14 -4.87
N GLY A 587 11.47 -36.14 -5.51
CA GLY A 587 11.13 -37.40 -4.83
C GLY A 587 9.83 -37.31 -4.01
N VAL A 588 9.00 -36.33 -4.34
CA VAL A 588 7.66 -36.13 -3.80
C VAL A 588 6.62 -36.90 -4.62
N SER A 589 5.49 -37.27 -4.00
CA SER A 589 4.34 -37.87 -4.67
C SER A 589 3.03 -37.49 -3.98
N SER A 590 1.89 -37.90 -4.50
CA SER A 590 0.60 -37.69 -3.84
C SER A 590 -0.24 -38.97 -3.82
N THR A 591 -1.10 -39.09 -2.82
CA THR A 591 -2.15 -40.12 -2.73
C THR A 591 -3.48 -39.45 -2.41
N PRO A 592 -4.47 -39.46 -3.33
CA PRO A 592 -4.45 -39.98 -4.69
C PRO A 592 -3.39 -39.35 -5.62
N SER A 593 -3.12 -39.97 -6.78
CA SER A 593 -2.23 -39.39 -7.79
C SER A 593 -2.71 -38.01 -8.23
N LEU A 594 -1.83 -37.12 -8.71
CA LEU A 594 -2.16 -35.76 -9.16
C LEU A 594 -3.44 -35.66 -10.00
N GLU A 595 -3.56 -36.48 -11.04
CA GLU A 595 -4.74 -36.51 -11.93
C GLU A 595 -6.07 -36.86 -11.24
N ASN A 596 -6.00 -37.51 -10.08
CA ASN A 596 -7.14 -37.98 -9.30
C ASN A 596 -7.27 -37.27 -7.94
N PHE A 597 -6.49 -36.20 -7.71
CA PHE A 597 -6.50 -35.48 -6.45
C PHE A 597 -7.69 -34.50 -6.43
N GLN A 598 -8.87 -35.04 -6.16
CA GLN A 598 -10.13 -34.29 -6.21
C GLN A 598 -10.79 -34.23 -4.83
N ILE A 599 -11.23 -33.03 -4.44
CA ILE A 599 -12.02 -32.78 -3.23
C ILE A 599 -13.50 -32.72 -3.61
N ASN A 600 -14.35 -33.41 -2.84
CA ASN A 600 -15.79 -33.51 -3.08
C ASN A 600 -16.57 -32.33 -2.49
N TRP A 601 -16.20 -31.10 -2.86
CA TRP A 601 -16.90 -29.87 -2.45
C TRP A 601 -18.39 -29.94 -2.78
N ARG A 602 -19.25 -29.46 -1.87
CA ARG A 602 -20.69 -29.31 -2.10
C ARG A 602 -20.98 -28.02 -2.88
N GLU A 603 -22.11 -28.01 -3.59
CA GLU A 603 -22.65 -26.81 -4.23
C GLU A 603 -23.40 -25.97 -3.17
N ASP A 604 -23.42 -24.64 -3.34
CA ASP A 604 -24.08 -23.67 -2.46
C ASP A 604 -23.68 -23.78 -0.97
N THR A 605 -22.37 -23.90 -0.72
CA THR A 605 -21.76 -23.95 0.62
C THR A 605 -20.61 -22.97 0.76
N ASN A 606 -20.41 -22.44 1.97
CA ASN A 606 -19.20 -21.71 2.34
C ASN A 606 -18.01 -22.68 2.33
N LYS A 607 -16.90 -22.29 1.72
CA LYS A 607 -15.71 -23.13 1.53
C LYS A 607 -14.61 -22.60 2.44
N VAL A 608 -14.28 -23.35 3.46
CA VAL A 608 -13.28 -22.95 4.46
C VAL A 608 -12.07 -23.85 4.32
N ILE A 609 -10.90 -23.27 4.13
CA ILE A 609 -9.62 -23.97 4.09
C ILE A 609 -8.77 -23.45 5.24
N ILE A 610 -8.33 -24.35 6.11
CA ILE A 610 -7.51 -24.00 7.27
C ILE A 610 -6.18 -24.72 7.15
N MET A 611 -5.11 -23.94 7.02
CA MET A 611 -3.76 -24.43 6.81
C MET A 611 -2.91 -24.26 8.08
N PHE A 612 -2.12 -25.28 8.43
CA PHE A 612 -1.17 -25.21 9.55
C PHE A 612 0.22 -25.55 9.02
N SER A 613 1.18 -24.65 9.18
CA SER A 613 2.61 -24.86 8.84
C SER A 613 3.50 -24.08 9.81
N ASP A 614 4.64 -24.65 10.21
CA ASP A 614 5.64 -23.92 10.99
C ASP A 614 6.78 -23.32 10.16
N GLU A 615 6.74 -23.48 8.83
CA GLU A 615 7.71 -22.91 7.89
C GLU A 615 7.06 -22.00 6.82
N GLU A 616 7.88 -21.51 5.89
CA GLU A 616 7.42 -20.71 4.75
C GLU A 616 6.63 -21.58 3.75
N ALA A 617 5.63 -21.00 3.06
CA ALA A 617 4.88 -21.71 2.02
C ALA A 617 5.79 -22.22 0.89
N GLN A 618 5.74 -23.52 0.61
CA GLN A 618 6.61 -24.22 -0.35
C GLN A 618 5.80 -25.00 -1.39
N SER A 619 6.35 -25.09 -2.62
CA SER A 619 5.80 -25.86 -3.75
C SER A 619 6.85 -26.84 -4.28
N PHE A 620 6.43 -28.06 -4.60
CA PHE A 620 7.25 -29.15 -5.16
C PHE A 620 6.68 -29.69 -6.48
N ALA A 621 5.63 -29.09 -7.03
CA ALA A 621 5.18 -29.35 -8.39
C ALA A 621 6.00 -28.57 -9.43
N ASP A 622 6.15 -29.13 -10.64
CA ASP A 622 6.68 -28.47 -11.84
C ASP A 622 5.58 -28.38 -12.91
N PRO A 623 5.25 -27.18 -13.43
CA PRO A 623 5.79 -25.86 -13.03
C PRO A 623 5.44 -25.49 -11.59
N GLU A 624 6.33 -24.73 -10.95
CA GLU A 624 6.19 -24.27 -9.56
C GLU A 624 4.89 -23.50 -9.34
N ILE A 625 4.11 -23.92 -8.35
CA ILE A 625 2.91 -23.21 -7.91
C ILE A 625 3.34 -22.01 -7.09
N THR A 626 2.73 -20.86 -7.36
CA THR A 626 3.04 -19.59 -6.70
C THR A 626 1.76 -18.99 -6.14
N ALA A 627 1.87 -18.03 -5.20
CA ALA A 627 0.71 -17.30 -4.70
C ALA A 627 -0.13 -16.66 -5.83
N ASN A 628 0.51 -16.20 -6.91
CA ASN A 628 -0.20 -15.66 -8.08
C ASN A 628 -1.10 -16.71 -8.77
N HIS A 629 -0.63 -17.96 -8.86
CA HIS A 629 -1.45 -19.05 -9.43
C HIS A 629 -2.69 -19.31 -8.58
N ILE A 630 -2.54 -19.24 -7.25
CA ILE A 630 -3.64 -19.44 -6.29
C ILE A 630 -4.62 -18.26 -6.35
N ASN A 631 -4.12 -17.02 -6.37
CA ASN A 631 -4.93 -15.82 -6.45
C ASN A 631 -5.78 -15.75 -7.73
N LEU A 632 -5.31 -16.34 -8.84
CA LEU A 632 -6.13 -16.46 -10.05
C LEU A 632 -7.30 -17.43 -9.88
N LEU A 633 -7.15 -18.48 -9.06
CA LEU A 633 -8.22 -19.42 -8.77
C LEU A 633 -9.21 -18.86 -7.75
N THR A 634 -8.71 -18.26 -6.67
CA THR A 634 -9.57 -17.78 -5.58
C THR A 634 -10.51 -16.65 -6.00
N ASN A 635 -10.11 -15.80 -6.94
CA ASN A 635 -10.96 -14.73 -7.49
C ASN A 635 -12.21 -15.23 -8.25
N GLU A 636 -12.25 -16.52 -8.64
CA GLU A 636 -13.37 -17.11 -9.37
C GLU A 636 -14.25 -18.01 -8.47
N ILE A 637 -13.94 -18.09 -7.18
CA ILE A 637 -14.67 -18.91 -6.21
C ILE A 637 -15.39 -17.99 -5.23
N ASP A 638 -16.71 -17.97 -5.31
CA ASP A 638 -17.56 -17.29 -4.33
C ASP A 638 -17.55 -18.05 -2.99
N ASP A 639 -17.75 -17.33 -1.89
CA ASP A 639 -17.88 -17.87 -0.52
C ASP A 639 -16.67 -18.70 -0.05
N LEU A 640 -15.46 -18.28 -0.44
CA LEU A 640 -14.19 -18.91 -0.08
C LEU A 640 -13.49 -18.17 1.07
N PHE A 641 -13.16 -18.91 2.12
CA PHE A 641 -12.43 -18.46 3.29
C PHE A 641 -11.15 -19.29 3.46
N ILE A 642 -9.99 -18.65 3.45
CA ILE A 642 -8.68 -19.29 3.65
C ILE A 642 -8.05 -18.70 4.91
N TYR A 643 -7.83 -19.57 5.89
CA TYR A 643 -7.16 -19.26 7.14
C TYR A 643 -5.80 -19.95 7.20
N THR A 644 -4.82 -19.28 7.77
CA THR A 644 -3.46 -19.81 7.90
C THR A 644 -2.96 -19.69 9.33
N PHE A 645 -2.37 -20.76 9.83
CA PHE A 645 -1.73 -20.83 11.14
C PHE A 645 -0.25 -21.05 10.94
N SER A 646 0.55 -20.06 11.34
CA SER A 646 2.00 -20.18 11.33
C SER A 646 2.61 -19.40 12.50
N PRO A 647 3.85 -19.70 12.93
CA PRO A 647 4.60 -18.83 13.82
C PRO A 647 4.87 -17.48 13.14
N ASP A 648 4.99 -16.41 13.94
CA ASP A 648 5.40 -15.08 13.44
C ASP A 648 6.65 -15.16 12.55
N GLN A 649 7.62 -16.01 12.93
CA GLN A 649 8.90 -16.19 12.23
C GLN A 649 8.74 -16.77 10.82
N ALA A 650 7.76 -17.65 10.63
CA ALA A 650 7.43 -18.23 9.34
C ALA A 650 6.62 -17.26 8.45
N ASN A 651 5.95 -16.28 9.07
CA ASN A 651 5.24 -15.22 8.36
C ASN A 651 6.11 -13.98 8.06
N VAL A 652 7.41 -13.98 8.40
CA VAL A 652 8.32 -12.81 8.27
C VAL A 652 8.48 -12.29 6.84
N LYS A 653 8.15 -13.09 5.83
CA LYS A 653 8.19 -12.69 4.42
C LYS A 653 6.82 -12.49 3.77
N ASP A 654 5.73 -12.52 4.56
CA ASP A 654 4.36 -12.53 4.03
C ASP A 654 4.18 -13.61 2.95
N THR A 655 4.61 -14.84 3.21
CA THR A 655 4.42 -15.96 2.27
C THR A 655 3.02 -16.57 2.37
N TRP A 656 2.44 -16.55 3.57
CA TRP A 656 1.09 -17.03 3.86
C TRP A 656 0.03 -15.94 3.71
N THR A 657 0.32 -14.70 4.14
CA THR A 657 -0.59 -13.54 4.04
C THR A 657 -1.23 -13.36 2.65
N PRO A 658 -0.50 -13.47 1.53
CA PRO A 658 -1.06 -13.28 0.19
C PRO A 658 -2.01 -14.39 -0.27
N LEU A 659 -2.11 -15.49 0.47
CA LEU A 659 -2.98 -16.62 0.19
C LEU A 659 -4.34 -16.52 0.91
N ILE A 660 -4.45 -15.60 1.87
CA ILE A 660 -5.64 -15.39 2.68
C ILE A 660 -6.71 -14.70 1.83
N VAL A 661 -7.90 -15.30 1.79
CA VAL A 661 -9.08 -14.81 1.09
C VAL A 661 -10.25 -14.99 2.03
N GLY A 662 -10.99 -13.93 2.33
CA GLY A 662 -12.16 -13.98 3.23
C GLY A 662 -11.87 -14.29 4.71
N GLY A 663 -10.70 -14.87 5.04
CA GLY A 663 -10.32 -15.26 6.41
C GLY A 663 -9.17 -14.42 6.99
N ALA A 664 -8.44 -15.02 7.94
CA ALA A 664 -7.38 -14.36 8.70
C ALA A 664 -6.15 -15.26 8.93
N TRP A 665 -5.06 -14.61 9.34
CA TRP A 665 -3.86 -15.28 9.85
C TRP A 665 -3.94 -15.38 11.37
N HIS A 666 -3.54 -16.52 11.92
CA HIS A 666 -3.46 -16.76 13.35
C HIS A 666 -2.09 -17.33 13.74
N GLU A 667 -1.65 -17.00 14.96
CA GLU A 667 -0.40 -17.54 15.49
C GLU A 667 -0.58 -19.04 15.80
N LEU A 668 0.33 -19.87 15.26
CA LEU A 668 0.39 -21.28 15.60
C LEU A 668 0.98 -21.47 16.99
N THR A 669 0.26 -22.20 17.87
CA THR A 669 0.70 -22.41 19.26
C THR A 669 0.71 -23.89 19.66
N THR A 670 1.48 -24.18 20.72
CA THR A 670 1.50 -25.52 21.37
C THR A 670 0.41 -25.71 22.43
N LEU A 671 -0.48 -24.72 22.62
CA LEU A 671 -1.55 -24.74 23.60
C LEU A 671 -2.87 -25.15 22.93
N PRO A 672 -3.43 -26.35 23.22
CA PRO A 672 -4.67 -26.81 22.59
C PRO A 672 -5.86 -25.89 22.83
N ILE A 673 -5.92 -25.20 23.97
CA ILE A 673 -7.04 -24.32 24.32
C ILE A 673 -7.08 -23.08 23.41
N VAL A 674 -5.93 -22.46 23.17
CA VAL A 674 -5.81 -21.28 22.29
C VAL A 674 -6.16 -21.66 20.85
N MET A 675 -5.66 -22.81 20.40
CA MET A 675 -6.00 -23.33 19.07
C MET A 675 -7.50 -23.66 18.94
N PHE A 676 -8.13 -24.16 20.01
CA PHE A 676 -9.56 -24.45 20.04
C PHE A 676 -10.39 -23.17 19.96
N GLU A 677 -10.06 -22.15 20.76
CA GLU A 677 -10.72 -20.83 20.73
C GLU A 677 -10.66 -20.22 19.32
N LYS A 678 -9.50 -20.24 18.67
CA LYS A 678 -9.36 -19.72 17.30
C LYS A 678 -10.12 -20.54 16.25
N LEU A 679 -10.25 -21.85 16.42
CA LEU A 679 -11.08 -22.65 15.53
C LEU A 679 -12.57 -22.33 15.70
N MET A 680 -13.03 -22.06 16.92
CA MET A 680 -14.41 -21.64 17.19
C MET A 680 -14.73 -20.32 16.48
N GLU A 681 -13.86 -19.31 16.67
CA GLU A 681 -13.96 -18.00 16.01
C GLU A 681 -14.06 -18.13 14.48
N ILE A 682 -13.25 -19.01 13.87
CA ILE A 682 -13.30 -19.26 12.42
C ILE A 682 -14.66 -19.77 11.96
N ILE A 683 -15.29 -20.67 12.70
CA ILE A 683 -16.63 -21.19 12.32
C ILE A 683 -17.70 -20.14 12.55
N GLU A 684 -17.58 -19.35 13.60
CA GLU A 684 -18.48 -18.22 13.83
C GLU A 684 -18.44 -17.25 12.65
N GLU A 685 -17.24 -16.84 12.21
CA GLU A 685 -17.09 -15.94 11.06
C GLU A 685 -17.55 -16.53 9.72
N SER A 686 -17.33 -17.83 9.51
CA SER A 686 -17.48 -18.46 8.19
C SER A 686 -18.75 -19.29 8.01
N ALA A 687 -19.41 -19.68 9.10
CA ALA A 687 -20.61 -20.52 9.09
C ALA A 687 -21.82 -19.89 9.75
N CYS A 688 -21.67 -18.78 10.47
CA CYS A 688 -22.80 -17.98 10.95
C CYS A 688 -22.93 -16.78 10.04
N GLY A 689 -24.01 -16.72 9.26
CA GLY A 689 -24.19 -15.75 8.18
C GLY A 689 -23.66 -14.36 8.54
N GLY A 690 -22.62 -13.93 7.83
CA GLY A 690 -21.87 -12.73 8.18
C GLY A 690 -22.74 -11.47 8.30
N LEU A 691 -22.40 -10.65 9.29
CA LEU A 691 -22.93 -9.30 9.59
C LEU A 691 -23.33 -8.45 8.36
#